data_AF-A0A7V3MFA1-F1
#
_entry.id   AF-A0A7V3MFA1-F1
#
_cell.length_a   1.000
_cell.length_b   1.000
_cell.length_c   1.000
_cell.angle_alpha   90.00
_cell.angle_beta   90.00
_cell.angle_gamma   90.00
#
_symmetry.space_group_name_H-M   'P 1'
#
loop_
_entity.id
_entity.type
_entity.pdbx_description
1 polymer ?
#
loop_
_entity_poly.entity_id
_entity_poly.type
_entity_poly.pdbx_seq_one_letter_code
_entity_poly.pdbx_strand_id
1 'polypeptide(L)'
;MKFFIFLLLSSIISQAQQLPTGFSITPFVAPGSSFQRLNPDIKNMPNYEAGQAVAIKASYNHKEMLVLTSGFNRMYHSDGSFDLNSSNEYVFIYQIKKSKILKKQVIQVPNTFYGIVWHPLKDAFYVSGGVDDVIYFYEKENGRYIKKNTIQLGHKAGIGVKIRPMAAELAINKNATLLAVSNLENDSISLIDTTANKVIDEIDLRPGKHNPKDKAKPGGEFPFGIIFVDNRLYVSSMRDYEVVVLDIDRKKLKILKRIAVGSQPTKMLYNKKHHEIYVANSRSDNISVIDTKKNKLKGSFNTIAPQYIFNRYHLKGANPNSMSLVHDTLYVSNGGTNSVAVIKLKHSQHHTTGDVVALYPTGWYPNDLEIIDDHLYVVNSKSLSGSNVGNCRDTISISKDALLPCRGRNLYTFQTKKAGLLSMPIPDKKNIQDKLTLQVARNNHFFQDDNISDTILYLRNRIKHIIYVVKENRTYDQILGDLNIGNGDPSLTLFPKIITPNHHKIAKEFVTMDNFLDSGSASNDGWVWSTSGHTTEYTQKNIMINYAQRGLSYDNEGQNRNIPLAYGDMSTRRKSDPRVPEDPDLLPGIRDVASVDGDDEEPATGYIWNKALEAGLKVRNYGFYCDEERYFLKHDDPAYVKPSKQPFKDKLIQAYPNKPALLKITDVYFHGYDNNYPDTWRFNEFKREFNEYVKSKVLPNLVLVRFPHDHFGSFSTALAGVNTPLRQMSDNDFALGKLVELVSESPFKDSTLIIAIEDDAQDGGDHVSAHRSLCLVAGPYIKKNTLISTRYTTVNVLKTIEILLNIPPIGLNDALAKPMDDIFDINISDYNYKADIPKILYQTDLELPL
;
A
#
# COMPACT_ATOMS: atom_id res chain seq x y z
N MET A 1 39.78 -1.64 3.96
CA MET A 1 38.39 -1.96 4.35
C MET A 1 37.62 -2.79 3.30
N LYS A 2 37.82 -2.60 1.99
CA LYS A 2 37.22 -3.43 0.92
C LYS A 2 37.67 -4.91 0.89
N PHE A 3 38.85 -5.24 1.43
CA PHE A 3 39.42 -6.60 1.38
C PHE A 3 38.96 -7.55 2.50
N PHE A 4 38.47 -7.03 3.64
CA PHE A 4 38.02 -7.85 4.77
C PHE A 4 36.58 -8.37 4.64
N ILE A 5 35.81 -7.84 3.67
CA ILE A 5 34.42 -8.23 3.41
C ILE A 5 34.33 -9.53 2.59
N PHE A 6 35.41 -9.92 1.89
CA PHE A 6 35.42 -11.07 0.98
C PHE A 6 35.71 -12.42 1.66
N LEU A 7 36.25 -12.44 2.89
CA LEU A 7 36.78 -13.65 3.55
C LEU A 7 35.83 -14.32 4.57
N LEU A 8 34.57 -13.88 4.68
CA LEU A 8 33.54 -14.51 5.51
C LEU A 8 32.51 -15.26 4.65
N LEU A 9 32.97 -16.20 3.83
CA LEU A 9 32.14 -17.01 2.94
C LEU A 9 32.35 -18.51 3.19
N SER A 10 31.52 -19.09 4.06
CA SER A 10 31.03 -20.46 3.93
C SER A 10 29.91 -20.71 4.95
N SER A 11 28.77 -21.19 4.44
CA SER A 11 27.54 -21.62 5.14
C SER A 11 26.72 -20.53 5.87
N ILE A 12 25.68 -20.02 5.20
CA ILE A 12 24.26 -20.38 5.39
C ILE A 12 23.56 -19.82 4.14
N ILE A 13 23.36 -20.66 3.11
CA ILE A 13 22.52 -20.29 1.97
C ILE A 13 21.08 -20.63 2.37
N SER A 14 20.44 -19.73 3.11
CA SER A 14 18.98 -19.67 3.05
C SER A 14 18.62 -19.05 1.71
N GLN A 15 17.81 -19.73 0.90
CA GLN A 15 17.39 -19.21 -0.40
C GLN A 15 16.62 -17.89 -0.19
N ALA A 16 17.19 -16.78 -0.64
CA ALA A 16 16.54 -15.49 -0.60
C ALA A 16 15.26 -15.53 -1.45
N GLN A 17 14.16 -15.02 -0.91
CA GLN A 17 12.90 -14.93 -1.62
C GLN A 17 12.78 -13.52 -2.21
N GLN A 18 12.76 -13.41 -3.54
CA GLN A 18 12.61 -12.13 -4.23
C GLN A 18 11.16 -11.67 -4.19
N LEU A 19 10.94 -10.43 -3.77
CA LEU A 19 9.64 -9.80 -3.66
C LEU A 19 9.25 -9.09 -4.97
N PRO A 20 7.95 -8.83 -5.19
CA PRO A 20 7.47 -7.93 -6.25
C PRO A 20 7.90 -6.47 -6.08
N THR A 21 8.50 -6.10 -4.93
CA THR A 21 9.05 -4.77 -4.68
C THR A 21 10.50 -4.61 -5.19
N GLY A 22 11.12 -5.68 -5.69
CA GLY A 22 12.54 -5.72 -6.08
C GLY A 22 13.50 -6.08 -4.93
N PHE A 23 13.05 -5.99 -3.68
CA PHE A 23 13.81 -6.45 -2.51
C PHE A 23 13.69 -7.97 -2.32
N SER A 24 14.44 -8.50 -1.36
CA SER A 24 14.39 -9.91 -0.96
C SER A 24 14.18 -10.08 0.55
N ILE A 25 13.76 -11.27 0.97
CA ILE A 25 13.70 -11.64 2.39
C ILE A 25 14.46 -12.94 2.67
N THR A 26 14.98 -13.06 3.88
CA THR A 26 15.74 -14.22 4.36
C THR A 26 15.40 -14.54 5.82
N PRO A 27 14.13 -14.87 6.15
CA PRO A 27 13.70 -15.04 7.54
C PRO A 27 14.42 -16.15 8.31
N PHE A 28 15.05 -17.11 7.60
CA PHE A 28 15.70 -18.29 8.19
C PHE A 28 17.22 -18.16 8.37
N VAL A 29 17.83 -17.04 7.96
CA VAL A 29 19.29 -16.91 7.98
C VAL A 29 19.86 -16.71 9.39
N ALA A 30 19.04 -16.23 10.33
CA ALA A 30 19.43 -16.09 11.72
C ALA A 30 19.60 -17.48 12.38
N PRO A 31 20.75 -17.78 13.01
CA PRO A 31 20.97 -19.07 13.66
C PRO A 31 19.90 -19.37 14.72
N GLY A 32 19.31 -20.56 14.67
CA GLY A 32 18.25 -20.97 15.59
C GLY A 32 16.87 -20.35 15.31
N SER A 33 16.73 -19.61 14.21
CA SER A 33 15.42 -19.08 13.79
C SER A 33 14.48 -20.19 13.32
N SER A 34 13.19 -19.99 13.55
CA SER A 34 12.09 -20.79 13.01
C SER A 34 10.97 -19.87 12.56
N PHE A 35 10.24 -20.28 11.51
CA PHE A 35 9.14 -19.51 10.96
C PHE A 35 7.94 -20.45 10.80
N GLN A 36 6.80 -20.08 11.37
CA GLN A 36 5.56 -20.85 11.27
C GLN A 36 4.48 -20.06 10.54
N ARG A 37 3.74 -20.74 9.67
CA ARG A 37 2.50 -20.22 9.09
C ARG A 37 1.37 -20.28 10.11
N LEU A 38 0.42 -19.37 9.98
CA LEU A 38 -0.70 -19.24 10.91
C LEU A 38 -1.91 -20.04 10.42
N ASN A 39 -1.99 -21.31 10.79
CA ASN A 39 -3.12 -22.18 10.45
C ASN A 39 -4.19 -22.16 11.56
N PRO A 40 -5.42 -21.66 11.31
CA PRO A 40 -6.45 -21.52 12.33
C PRO A 40 -7.23 -22.80 12.68
N ASP A 41 -6.81 -23.97 12.17
CA ASP A 41 -7.43 -25.28 12.42
C ASP A 41 -8.90 -25.37 11.97
N ILE A 42 -9.25 -24.78 10.83
CA ILE A 42 -10.60 -24.89 10.25
C ILE A 42 -10.84 -26.35 9.85
N LYS A 43 -11.81 -27.00 10.49
CA LYS A 43 -12.10 -28.45 10.34
C LYS A 43 -12.24 -28.90 8.89
N ASN A 44 -12.90 -28.10 8.07
CA ASN A 44 -13.18 -28.42 6.66
C ASN A 44 -12.08 -27.91 5.70
N MET A 45 -11.06 -27.21 6.22
CA MET A 45 -9.95 -26.65 5.44
C MET A 45 -8.63 -26.78 6.24
N PRO A 46 -8.15 -28.01 6.49
CA PRO A 46 -7.03 -28.27 7.40
C PRO A 46 -5.70 -27.66 6.96
N ASN A 47 -5.57 -27.29 5.68
CA ASN A 47 -4.38 -26.65 5.11
C ASN A 47 -4.53 -25.13 4.97
N TYR A 48 -5.64 -24.55 5.43
CA TYR A 48 -5.84 -23.10 5.35
C TYR A 48 -4.85 -22.38 6.26
N GLU A 49 -4.27 -21.31 5.72
CA GLU A 49 -3.39 -20.41 6.44
C GLU A 49 -3.99 -19.01 6.37
N ALA A 50 -4.03 -18.32 7.51
CA ALA A 50 -4.51 -16.96 7.62
C ALA A 50 -3.47 -15.96 7.08
N GLY A 51 -3.97 -14.90 6.46
CA GLY A 51 -3.21 -13.71 6.06
C GLY A 51 -3.17 -12.66 7.16
N GLN A 52 -2.32 -11.64 6.96
CA GLN A 52 -2.26 -10.40 7.72
C GLN A 52 -2.25 -10.56 9.26
N ALA A 53 -1.16 -11.09 9.82
CA ALA A 53 -0.92 -10.98 11.26
C ALA A 53 -0.52 -9.53 11.61
N VAL A 54 -1.23 -8.93 12.56
CA VAL A 54 -1.23 -7.49 12.80
C VAL A 54 -0.71 -7.11 14.19
N ALA A 55 -0.85 -7.99 15.17
CA ALA A 55 -0.38 -7.74 16.53
C ALA A 55 0.10 -9.02 17.20
N ILE A 56 1.10 -8.87 18.07
CA ILE A 56 1.63 -9.90 18.96
C ILE A 56 1.76 -9.34 20.37
N LYS A 57 1.31 -10.10 21.37
CA LYS A 57 1.32 -9.66 22.78
C LYS A 57 1.67 -10.80 23.73
N ALA A 58 2.76 -10.65 24.46
CA ALA A 58 3.12 -11.54 25.56
C ALA A 58 2.24 -11.28 26.79
N SER A 59 1.85 -12.34 27.51
CA SER A 59 1.20 -12.21 28.81
C SER A 59 2.18 -11.60 29.82
N TYR A 60 1.69 -10.91 30.85
CA TYR A 60 2.54 -10.24 31.86
C TYR A 60 3.51 -11.18 32.59
N ASN A 61 3.19 -12.48 32.66
CA ASN A 61 4.04 -13.51 33.26
C ASN A 61 4.94 -14.23 32.24
N HIS A 62 4.92 -13.82 30.98
CA HIS A 62 5.72 -14.34 29.87
C HIS A 62 5.50 -15.84 29.56
N LYS A 63 4.38 -16.43 30.03
CA LYS A 63 4.06 -17.85 29.81
C LYS A 63 3.18 -18.10 28.59
N GLU A 64 2.46 -17.09 28.12
CA GLU A 64 1.53 -17.17 27.00
C GLU A 64 1.71 -15.97 26.07
N MET A 65 1.29 -16.12 24.82
CA MET A 65 1.40 -15.10 23.79
C MET A 65 0.22 -15.17 22.83
N LEU A 66 -0.30 -14.00 22.48
CA LEU A 66 -1.38 -13.84 21.51
C LEU A 66 -0.80 -13.36 20.19
N VAL A 67 -1.34 -13.86 19.08
CA VAL A 67 -1.16 -13.29 17.75
C VAL A 67 -2.54 -13.03 17.17
N LEU A 68 -2.79 -11.78 16.78
CA LEU A 68 -4.03 -11.34 16.14
C LEU A 68 -3.83 -11.26 14.62
N THR A 69 -4.82 -11.72 13.86
CA THR A 69 -4.96 -11.40 12.43
C THR A 69 -6.07 -10.39 12.23
N SER A 70 -5.92 -9.56 11.19
CA SER A 70 -6.94 -8.67 10.65
C SER A 70 -6.65 -8.51 9.18
N GLY A 71 -7.30 -9.34 8.35
CA GLY A 71 -6.87 -9.69 7.00
C GLY A 71 -7.99 -9.71 5.97
N PHE A 72 -7.61 -10.19 4.77
CA PHE A 72 -8.58 -10.53 3.74
C PHE A 72 -9.43 -11.71 4.21
N ASN A 73 -8.77 -12.84 4.50
CA ASN A 73 -9.33 -14.06 5.14
C ASN A 73 -10.78 -14.39 4.74
N ARG A 74 -11.14 -14.13 3.47
CA ARG A 74 -12.43 -14.51 2.87
C ARG A 74 -12.25 -15.82 2.14
N MET A 75 -13.21 -16.71 2.34
CA MET A 75 -13.26 -18.02 1.73
C MET A 75 -14.61 -18.20 1.01
N TYR A 76 -14.56 -18.97 -0.06
CA TYR A 76 -15.72 -19.35 -0.85
C TYR A 76 -15.82 -20.87 -0.87
N HIS A 77 -17.04 -21.39 -0.88
CA HIS A 77 -17.31 -22.80 -1.14
C HIS A 77 -16.93 -23.16 -2.58
N SER A 78 -16.83 -24.46 -2.88
CA SER A 78 -16.44 -24.94 -4.22
C SER A 78 -17.39 -24.50 -5.33
N ASP A 79 -18.63 -24.13 -5.01
CA ASP A 79 -19.61 -23.57 -5.93
C ASP A 79 -19.47 -22.05 -6.15
N GLY A 80 -18.52 -21.40 -5.49
CA GLY A 80 -18.27 -19.96 -5.57
C GLY A 80 -19.09 -19.10 -4.62
N SER A 81 -20.00 -19.68 -3.84
CA SER A 81 -20.75 -18.96 -2.82
C SER A 81 -19.87 -18.59 -1.62
N PHE A 82 -20.16 -17.46 -0.97
CA PHE A 82 -19.35 -16.96 0.15
C PHE A 82 -19.51 -17.82 1.41
N ASP A 83 -18.41 -18.33 1.95
CA ASP A 83 -18.40 -19.13 3.18
C ASP A 83 -18.24 -18.22 4.40
N LEU A 84 -19.37 -17.80 4.98
CA LEU A 84 -19.38 -16.94 6.17
C LEU A 84 -18.70 -17.59 7.39
N ASN A 85 -18.79 -18.91 7.55
CA ASN A 85 -18.29 -19.62 8.73
C ASN A 85 -16.77 -19.78 8.70
N SER A 86 -16.18 -19.87 7.50
CA SER A 86 -14.72 -19.93 7.34
C SER A 86 -14.10 -18.54 7.16
N SER A 87 -14.88 -17.51 6.85
CA SER A 87 -14.40 -16.14 6.59
C SER A 87 -14.34 -15.28 7.86
N ASN A 88 -13.41 -15.61 8.77
CA ASN A 88 -13.23 -14.92 10.04
C ASN A 88 -11.81 -14.35 10.19
N GLU A 89 -11.59 -13.64 11.28
CA GLU A 89 -10.29 -13.31 11.84
C GLU A 89 -9.97 -14.19 13.04
N TYR A 90 -8.71 -14.17 13.49
CA TYR A 90 -8.23 -15.17 14.44
C TYR A 90 -7.34 -14.58 15.53
N VAL A 91 -7.51 -15.11 16.74
CA VAL A 91 -6.54 -14.97 17.82
C VAL A 91 -5.87 -16.32 18.06
N PHE A 92 -4.59 -16.41 17.73
CA PHE A 92 -3.76 -17.56 18.02
C PHE A 92 -3.16 -17.42 19.40
N ILE A 93 -3.25 -18.48 20.20
CA ILE A 93 -2.79 -18.51 21.59
C ILE A 93 -1.68 -19.53 21.69
N TYR A 94 -0.49 -19.05 22.03
CA TYR A 94 0.71 -19.87 22.20
C TYR A 94 1.09 -19.95 23.67
N GLN A 95 1.50 -21.14 24.10
CA GLN A 95 2.24 -21.33 25.34
C GLN A 95 3.74 -21.21 25.05
N ILE A 96 4.46 -20.55 25.94
CA ILE A 96 5.92 -20.37 25.87
C ILE A 96 6.58 -21.28 26.91
N LYS A 97 7.53 -22.13 26.46
CA LYS A 97 8.33 -23.01 27.33
C LYS A 97 9.77 -23.05 26.85
N LYS A 98 10.70 -22.47 27.62
CA LYS A 98 12.15 -22.48 27.34
C LYS A 98 12.43 -22.18 25.86
N SER A 99 11.96 -21.01 25.41
CA SER A 99 11.98 -20.49 24.04
C SER A 99 11.20 -21.22 22.94
N LYS A 100 10.62 -22.40 23.22
CA LYS A 100 9.68 -23.06 22.30
C LYS A 100 8.27 -22.52 22.49
N ILE A 101 7.60 -22.27 21.38
CA ILE A 101 6.18 -21.91 21.35
C ILE A 101 5.34 -23.12 20.94
N LEU A 102 4.20 -23.29 21.61
CA LEU A 102 3.22 -24.33 21.32
C LEU A 102 1.86 -23.70 21.12
N LYS A 103 1.26 -23.83 19.94
CA LYS A 103 -0.12 -23.38 19.67
C LYS A 103 -1.08 -24.18 20.56
N LYS A 104 -1.82 -23.51 21.44
CA LYS A 104 -2.76 -24.11 22.40
C LYS A 104 -4.20 -24.00 21.95
N GLN A 105 -4.53 -22.89 21.31
CA GLN A 105 -5.89 -22.56 20.90
C GLN A 105 -5.85 -21.54 19.76
N VAL A 106 -6.85 -21.60 18.91
CA VAL A 106 -7.21 -20.52 18.00
C VAL A 106 -8.65 -20.13 18.29
N ILE A 107 -8.94 -18.83 18.34
CA ILE A 107 -10.28 -18.28 18.49
C ILE A 107 -10.66 -17.60 17.19
N GLN A 108 -11.83 -17.94 16.65
CA GLN A 108 -12.43 -17.19 15.55
C GLN A 108 -13.13 -15.93 16.07
N VAL A 109 -12.90 -14.82 15.38
CA VAL A 109 -13.49 -13.51 15.65
C VAL A 109 -14.08 -13.00 14.34
N PRO A 110 -15.32 -12.48 14.29
CA PRO A 110 -15.95 -12.06 13.03
C PRO A 110 -15.12 -11.02 12.27
N ASN A 111 -14.76 -9.94 12.96
CA ASN A 111 -13.94 -8.85 12.44
C ASN A 111 -12.98 -8.37 13.54
N THR A 112 -11.83 -7.85 13.11
CA THR A 112 -10.78 -7.29 13.98
C THR A 112 -10.04 -6.19 13.22
N PHE A 113 -9.21 -5.40 13.91
CA PHE A 113 -8.29 -4.45 13.25
C PHE A 113 -6.84 -4.52 13.77
N TYR A 114 -6.52 -3.97 14.93
CA TYR A 114 -5.16 -4.05 15.51
C TYR A 114 -5.19 -4.19 17.04
N GLY A 115 -6.33 -3.88 17.67
CA GLY A 115 -6.47 -3.86 19.12
C GLY A 115 -6.54 -5.24 19.76
N ILE A 116 -5.51 -5.57 20.53
CA ILE A 116 -5.49 -6.71 21.43
C ILE A 116 -4.69 -6.37 22.69
N VAL A 117 -5.26 -6.63 23.86
CA VAL A 117 -4.58 -6.31 25.13
C VAL A 117 -4.90 -7.33 26.22
N TRP A 118 -3.86 -7.76 26.95
CA TRP A 118 -4.00 -8.63 28.11
C TRP A 118 -4.64 -7.89 29.30
N HIS A 119 -5.54 -8.57 30.01
CA HIS A 119 -6.00 -8.14 31.32
C HIS A 119 -4.85 -8.30 32.34
N PRO A 120 -4.46 -7.24 33.09
CA PRO A 120 -3.25 -7.29 33.92
C PRO A 120 -3.37 -8.11 35.21
N LEU A 121 -4.59 -8.42 35.65
CA LEU A 121 -4.85 -9.10 36.94
C LEU A 121 -5.44 -10.51 36.81
N LYS A 122 -5.73 -10.99 35.59
CA LYS A 122 -6.42 -12.25 35.34
C LYS A 122 -5.92 -12.86 34.04
N ASP A 123 -6.09 -14.17 33.88
CA ASP A 123 -5.86 -14.85 32.61
C ASP A 123 -7.01 -14.53 31.64
N ALA A 124 -7.01 -13.31 31.10
CA ALA A 124 -8.04 -12.78 30.22
C ALA A 124 -7.48 -11.73 29.26
N PHE A 125 -8.17 -11.44 28.17
CA PHE A 125 -7.77 -10.39 27.22
C PHE A 125 -8.97 -9.77 26.49
N TYR A 126 -8.74 -8.61 25.88
CA TYR A 126 -9.70 -7.89 25.05
C TYR A 126 -9.23 -7.85 23.59
N VAL A 127 -10.18 -7.84 22.66
CA VAL A 127 -9.95 -7.74 21.21
C VAL A 127 -10.91 -6.72 20.61
N SER A 128 -10.40 -5.81 19.79
CA SER A 128 -11.22 -4.87 19.01
C SER A 128 -11.98 -5.61 17.91
N GLY A 129 -13.28 -5.37 17.79
CA GLY A 129 -14.13 -5.89 16.71
C GLY A 129 -14.01 -5.14 15.38
N GLY A 130 -13.11 -4.16 15.28
CA GLY A 130 -12.93 -3.37 14.07
C GLY A 130 -14.21 -2.65 13.67
N VAL A 131 -14.71 -2.97 12.48
CA VAL A 131 -15.92 -2.35 11.89
C VAL A 131 -17.21 -2.69 12.62
N ASP A 132 -17.22 -3.75 13.42
CA ASP A 132 -18.40 -4.15 14.18
C ASP A 132 -18.69 -3.22 15.36
N ASP A 133 -17.78 -2.27 15.65
CA ASP A 133 -17.94 -1.26 16.69
C ASP A 133 -18.13 -1.84 18.10
N VAL A 134 -17.41 -2.93 18.37
CA VAL A 134 -17.47 -3.67 19.63
C VAL A 134 -16.08 -4.02 20.16
N ILE A 135 -16.00 -4.30 21.46
CA ILE A 135 -14.85 -4.95 22.09
C ILE A 135 -15.27 -6.33 22.62
N TYR A 136 -14.55 -7.37 22.23
CA TYR A 136 -14.73 -8.72 22.77
C TYR A 136 -13.85 -8.95 23.98
N PHE A 137 -14.41 -9.57 25.03
CA PHE A 137 -13.70 -9.96 26.24
C PHE A 137 -13.62 -11.49 26.35
N TYR A 138 -12.41 -12.03 26.53
CA TYR A 138 -12.14 -13.45 26.67
C TYR A 138 -11.47 -13.75 28.00
N GLU A 139 -11.96 -14.75 28.72
CA GLU A 139 -11.40 -15.19 30.01
C GLU A 139 -11.14 -16.70 29.98
N LYS A 140 -10.08 -17.13 30.66
CA LYS A 140 -9.66 -18.52 30.70
C LYS A 140 -10.50 -19.33 31.67
N GLU A 141 -11.15 -20.36 31.16
CA GLU A 141 -11.90 -21.36 31.92
C GLU A 141 -11.53 -22.76 31.47
N ASN A 142 -11.30 -23.67 32.43
CA ASN A 142 -10.91 -25.06 32.14
C ASN A 142 -9.71 -25.15 31.17
N GLY A 143 -8.75 -24.23 31.30
CA GLY A 143 -7.55 -24.18 30.47
C GLY A 143 -7.72 -23.62 29.05
N ARG A 144 -8.90 -23.09 28.69
CA ARG A 144 -9.19 -22.47 27.38
C ARG A 144 -9.78 -21.08 27.55
N TYR A 145 -9.47 -20.17 26.64
CA TYR A 145 -10.09 -18.85 26.61
C TYR A 145 -11.44 -18.92 25.92
N ILE A 146 -12.48 -18.39 26.55
CA ILE A 146 -13.83 -18.33 25.98
C ILE A 146 -14.37 -16.91 26.05
N LYS A 147 -15.20 -16.53 25.06
CA LYS A 147 -15.81 -15.21 25.00
C LYS A 147 -16.79 -15.07 26.17
N LYS A 148 -16.56 -14.08 27.03
CA LYS A 148 -17.39 -13.78 28.20
C LYS A 148 -18.34 -12.63 27.97
N ASN A 149 -17.91 -11.64 27.18
CA ASN A 149 -18.70 -10.46 26.94
C ASN A 149 -18.38 -9.80 25.59
N THR A 150 -19.31 -8.96 25.14
CA THR A 150 -19.15 -8.04 24.01
C THR A 150 -19.60 -6.65 24.48
N ILE A 151 -18.71 -5.68 24.46
CA ILE A 151 -18.98 -4.28 24.84
C ILE A 151 -19.26 -3.50 23.57
N GLN A 152 -20.42 -2.86 23.48
CA GLN A 152 -20.81 -2.01 22.34
C GLN A 152 -20.22 -0.60 22.52
N LEU A 153 -19.63 -0.03 21.46
CA LEU A 153 -19.15 1.37 21.49
C LEU A 153 -20.28 2.35 21.16
N GLY A 154 -21.12 2.02 20.17
CA GLY A 154 -22.40 2.69 19.92
C GLY A 154 -22.40 3.69 18.76
N HIS A 155 -21.35 3.69 17.93
CA HIS A 155 -21.29 4.46 16.69
C HIS A 155 -22.20 3.84 15.62
N LYS A 156 -22.92 4.70 14.90
CA LYS A 156 -23.76 4.28 13.77
C LYS A 156 -23.05 4.41 12.42
N ALA A 157 -22.04 5.27 12.35
CA ALA A 157 -21.27 5.58 11.15
C ALA A 157 -19.90 6.14 11.57
N GLY A 158 -18.94 6.11 10.64
CA GLY A 158 -17.73 6.92 10.72
C GLY A 158 -17.96 8.32 10.15
N ILE A 159 -16.93 9.16 10.24
CA ILE A 159 -16.90 10.53 9.71
C ILE A 159 -16.56 10.47 8.21
N GLY A 160 -17.30 11.20 7.37
CA GLY A 160 -17.10 11.26 5.91
C GLY A 160 -18.35 10.90 5.12
N VAL A 161 -18.20 10.45 3.87
CA VAL A 161 -19.31 10.02 3.01
C VAL A 161 -19.39 8.50 2.99
N LYS A 162 -20.48 7.92 3.52
CA LYS A 162 -20.74 6.46 3.58
C LYS A 162 -19.66 5.66 4.32
N ILE A 163 -19.11 6.23 5.40
CA ILE A 163 -18.05 5.59 6.19
C ILE A 163 -18.65 4.78 7.35
N ARG A 164 -18.08 3.61 7.61
CA ARG A 164 -18.41 2.77 8.77
C ARG A 164 -17.45 3.06 9.92
N PRO A 165 -17.87 2.89 11.19
CA PRO A 165 -16.97 3.04 12.32
C PRO A 165 -15.83 2.02 12.26
N MET A 166 -14.75 2.28 13.00
CA MET A 166 -13.61 1.35 13.09
C MET A 166 -12.95 1.45 14.48
N ALA A 167 -13.23 0.47 15.34
CA ALA A 167 -12.54 0.29 16.60
C ALA A 167 -11.13 -0.27 16.37
N ALA A 168 -10.10 0.53 16.61
CA ALA A 168 -8.71 0.20 16.29
C ALA A 168 -7.95 -0.38 17.50
N GLU A 169 -6.98 0.35 18.05
CA GLU A 169 -6.13 -0.13 19.14
C GLU A 169 -6.79 0.00 20.52
N LEU A 170 -6.28 -0.79 21.46
CA LEU A 170 -6.77 -0.87 22.85
C LEU A 170 -5.66 -0.57 23.85
N ALA A 171 -6.00 0.19 24.89
CA ALA A 171 -5.14 0.34 26.07
C ALA A 171 -5.94 0.00 27.33
N ILE A 172 -5.33 -0.70 28.28
CA ILE A 172 -5.92 -0.98 29.59
C ILE A 172 -5.02 -0.43 30.69
N ASN A 173 -5.63 0.15 31.73
CA ASN A 173 -4.87 0.66 32.86
C ASN A 173 -4.41 -0.48 33.79
N LYS A 174 -3.39 -0.21 34.62
CA LYS A 174 -2.70 -1.24 35.42
C LYS A 174 -3.62 -2.01 36.38
N ASN A 175 -4.63 -1.36 36.94
CA ASN A 175 -5.59 -1.96 37.86
C ASN A 175 -6.80 -2.58 37.13
N ALA A 176 -6.80 -2.61 35.80
CA ALA A 176 -7.85 -3.19 34.97
C ALA A 176 -9.24 -2.60 35.23
N THR A 177 -9.36 -1.33 35.61
CA THR A 177 -10.66 -0.66 35.85
C THR A 177 -11.12 0.17 34.65
N LEU A 178 -10.18 0.55 33.78
CA LEU A 178 -10.45 1.36 32.60
C LEU A 178 -9.78 0.74 31.37
N LEU A 179 -10.56 0.65 30.30
CA LEU A 179 -10.12 0.31 28.96
C LEU A 179 -10.38 1.52 28.05
N ALA A 180 -9.45 1.87 27.18
CA ALA A 180 -9.58 2.93 26.20
C ALA A 180 -9.47 2.36 24.78
N VAL A 181 -10.22 2.93 23.85
CA VAL A 181 -10.33 2.49 22.46
C VAL A 181 -10.07 3.67 21.54
N SER A 182 -9.19 3.50 20.56
CA SER A 182 -9.05 4.45 19.45
C SER A 182 -10.07 4.15 18.36
N ASN A 183 -10.92 5.11 18.02
CA ASN A 183 -11.93 4.94 16.98
C ASN A 183 -11.44 5.63 15.68
N LEU A 184 -10.72 4.87 14.85
CA LEU A 184 -9.95 5.37 13.71
C LEU A 184 -10.79 6.21 12.74
N GLU A 185 -12.01 5.77 12.43
CA GLU A 185 -12.91 6.44 11.47
C GLU A 185 -13.87 7.45 12.13
N ASN A 186 -13.80 7.61 13.45
CA ASN A 186 -14.66 8.51 14.23
C ASN A 186 -13.88 9.68 14.83
N ASP A 187 -12.55 9.72 14.64
CA ASP A 187 -11.63 10.69 15.22
C ASP A 187 -11.80 10.84 16.74
N SER A 188 -12.22 9.78 17.43
CA SER A 188 -12.58 9.82 18.86
C SER A 188 -11.89 8.73 19.68
N ILE A 189 -11.89 8.92 21.01
CA ILE A 189 -11.46 7.90 21.99
C ILE A 189 -12.63 7.58 22.92
N SER A 190 -13.05 6.32 22.95
CA SER A 190 -14.02 5.83 23.94
C SER A 190 -13.29 5.32 25.19
N LEU A 191 -13.80 5.68 26.37
CA LEU A 191 -13.37 5.17 27.68
C LEU A 191 -14.43 4.22 28.23
N ILE A 192 -14.00 3.04 28.66
CA ILE A 192 -14.85 1.95 29.14
C ILE A 192 -14.52 1.65 30.61
N ASP A 193 -15.56 1.54 31.43
CA ASP A 193 -15.46 0.90 32.74
C ASP A 193 -15.54 -0.61 32.57
N THR A 194 -14.46 -1.31 32.90
CA THR A 194 -14.34 -2.76 32.73
C THR A 194 -15.14 -3.57 33.74
N THR A 195 -15.52 -2.96 34.87
CA THR A 195 -16.35 -3.62 35.89
C THR A 195 -17.81 -3.57 35.48
N ALA A 196 -18.25 -2.41 34.96
CA ALA A 196 -19.59 -2.23 34.43
C ALA A 196 -19.74 -2.73 32.98
N ASN A 197 -18.64 -3.01 32.29
CA ASN A 197 -18.58 -3.37 30.86
C ASN A 197 -19.33 -2.38 29.96
N LYS A 198 -19.10 -1.09 30.18
CA LYS A 198 -19.84 -0.02 29.48
C LYS A 198 -18.94 1.15 29.16
N VAL A 199 -19.17 1.77 28.00
CA VAL A 199 -18.62 3.09 27.66
C VAL A 199 -19.16 4.13 28.67
N ILE A 200 -18.24 4.85 29.30
CA ILE A 200 -18.51 5.87 30.34
C ILE A 200 -18.20 7.28 29.87
N ASP A 201 -17.36 7.41 28.85
CA ASP A 201 -17.04 8.67 28.21
C ASP A 201 -16.53 8.46 26.79
N GLU A 202 -16.64 9.50 25.98
CA GLU A 202 -16.00 9.56 24.67
C GLU A 202 -15.62 11.00 24.37
N ILE A 203 -14.48 11.17 23.70
CA ILE A 203 -13.98 12.48 23.30
C ILE A 203 -13.60 12.47 21.82
N ASP A 204 -14.17 13.39 21.03
CA ASP A 204 -13.71 13.71 19.68
C ASP A 204 -12.31 14.35 19.79
N LEU A 205 -11.37 14.08 18.89
CA LEU A 205 -10.01 14.61 18.97
C LEU A 205 -9.80 15.83 18.08
N ARG A 206 -10.80 16.26 17.30
CA ARG A 206 -10.65 17.37 16.36
C ARG A 206 -10.65 18.72 17.09
N PRO A 207 -9.68 19.62 16.86
CA PRO A 207 -9.50 20.86 17.63
C PRO A 207 -10.76 21.73 17.76
N GLY A 208 -11.48 21.95 16.65
CA GLY A 208 -12.68 22.79 16.63
C GLY A 208 -13.85 22.28 17.47
N LYS A 209 -13.86 20.99 17.84
CA LYS A 209 -14.89 20.41 18.72
C LYS A 209 -14.71 20.78 20.19
N HIS A 210 -13.52 21.23 20.58
CA HIS A 210 -13.19 21.64 21.96
C HIS A 210 -13.01 23.13 22.11
N ASN A 211 -12.52 23.78 21.06
CA ASN A 211 -12.28 25.21 21.07
C ASN A 211 -12.74 25.82 19.74
N PRO A 212 -13.80 26.65 19.74
CA PRO A 212 -14.29 27.32 18.53
C PRO A 212 -13.23 28.16 17.79
N LYS A 213 -12.18 28.62 18.49
CA LYS A 213 -11.05 29.35 17.87
C LYS A 213 -10.13 28.46 17.03
N ASP A 214 -10.16 27.14 17.26
CA ASP A 214 -9.39 26.14 16.52
C ASP A 214 -10.25 25.46 15.42
N LYS A 215 -11.38 26.06 15.04
CA LYS A 215 -12.21 25.60 13.91
C LYS A 215 -11.37 25.45 12.64
N ALA A 216 -11.54 24.34 11.92
CA ALA A 216 -10.82 24.03 10.69
C ALA A 216 -9.28 23.98 10.86
N LYS A 217 -8.81 23.74 12.07
CA LYS A 217 -7.40 23.45 12.35
C LYS A 217 -7.18 21.93 12.29
N PRO A 218 -6.20 21.43 11.51
CA PRO A 218 -5.85 20.01 11.50
C PRO A 218 -5.42 19.52 12.89
N GLY A 219 -5.80 18.30 13.27
CA GLY A 219 -5.38 17.65 14.50
C GLY A 219 -6.31 16.53 14.95
N GLY A 220 -5.74 15.43 15.43
CA GLY A 220 -6.49 14.34 16.06
C GLY A 220 -7.18 13.38 15.09
N GLU A 221 -7.08 13.57 13.77
CA GLU A 221 -7.70 12.67 12.82
C GLU A 221 -6.92 11.35 12.66
N PHE A 222 -7.66 10.28 12.35
CA PHE A 222 -7.14 8.90 12.28
C PHE A 222 -6.36 8.48 13.54
N PRO A 223 -7.00 8.51 14.73
CA PRO A 223 -6.36 8.02 15.95
C PRO A 223 -6.08 6.53 15.84
N PHE A 224 -4.85 6.13 16.12
CA PHE A 224 -4.42 4.75 16.03
C PHE A 224 -3.83 4.25 17.35
N GLY A 225 -2.51 4.32 17.55
CA GLY A 225 -1.86 3.83 18.76
C GLY A 225 -2.33 4.58 20.00
N ILE A 226 -2.61 3.83 21.07
CA ILE A 226 -3.06 4.37 22.36
C ILE A 226 -2.38 3.63 23.50
N ILE A 227 -1.89 4.37 24.50
CA ILE A 227 -1.28 3.79 25.71
C ILE A 227 -1.68 4.56 26.97
N PHE A 228 -1.76 3.84 28.09
CA PHE A 228 -1.84 4.44 29.43
C PHE A 228 -0.45 4.76 29.97
N VAL A 229 -0.28 5.98 30.46
CA VAL A 229 0.85 6.39 31.28
C VAL A 229 0.32 7.04 32.55
N ASP A 230 0.40 6.29 33.65
CA ASP A 230 -0.23 6.61 34.92
C ASP A 230 -1.74 6.87 34.73
N ASN A 231 -2.22 8.10 34.96
CA ASN A 231 -3.63 8.48 34.81
C ASN A 231 -3.92 9.27 33.52
N ARG A 232 -3.03 9.16 32.53
CA ARG A 232 -3.13 9.84 31.23
C ARG A 232 -3.15 8.82 30.09
N LEU A 233 -3.76 9.23 28.98
CA LEU A 233 -3.65 8.55 27.70
C LEU A 233 -2.78 9.36 26.76
N TYR A 234 -2.03 8.65 25.93
CA TYR A 234 -1.31 9.21 24.78
C TYR A 234 -1.84 8.51 23.55
N VAL A 235 -2.21 9.27 22.54
CA VAL A 235 -2.88 8.79 21.33
C VAL A 235 -2.15 9.34 20.11
N SER A 236 -1.69 8.48 19.20
CA SER A 236 -1.12 8.91 17.92
C SER A 236 -2.23 9.30 16.94
N SER A 237 -2.09 10.44 16.27
CA SER A 237 -2.93 10.83 15.14
C SER A 237 -2.11 10.68 13.85
N MET A 238 -2.44 9.65 13.06
CA MET A 238 -1.63 9.24 11.91
C MET A 238 -1.56 10.35 10.85
N ARG A 239 -2.69 11.00 10.58
CA ARG A 239 -2.78 12.03 9.54
C ARG A 239 -2.11 13.33 9.95
N ASP A 240 -2.12 13.70 11.23
CA ASP A 240 -1.77 15.06 11.65
C ASP A 240 -0.42 15.25 12.34
N TYR A 241 0.36 14.17 12.41
CA TYR A 241 1.77 14.15 12.84
C TYR A 241 1.91 14.57 14.30
N GLU A 242 0.99 14.08 15.13
CA GLU A 242 0.95 14.43 16.54
C GLU A 242 0.61 13.25 17.45
N VAL A 243 0.98 13.41 18.71
CA VAL A 243 0.46 12.63 19.83
C VAL A 243 -0.42 13.53 20.68
N VAL A 244 -1.68 13.16 20.84
CA VAL A 244 -2.66 13.83 21.70
C VAL A 244 -2.57 13.22 23.10
N VAL A 245 -2.38 14.08 24.10
CA VAL A 245 -2.32 13.71 25.52
C VAL A 245 -3.67 14.02 26.15
N LEU A 246 -4.30 13.00 26.73
CA LEU A 246 -5.56 13.11 27.45
C LEU A 246 -5.33 12.90 28.95
N ASP A 247 -5.97 13.72 29.77
CA ASP A 247 -6.11 13.48 31.20
C ASP A 247 -7.42 12.74 31.49
N ILE A 248 -7.44 11.95 32.57
CA ILE A 248 -8.63 11.24 33.01
C ILE A 248 -8.99 11.71 34.43
N ASP A 249 -9.92 12.64 34.51
CA ASP A 249 -10.39 13.17 35.79
C ASP A 249 -11.80 12.65 36.08
N ARG A 250 -11.99 11.94 37.20
CA ARG A 250 -13.28 11.34 37.60
C ARG A 250 -13.96 10.57 36.46
N LYS A 251 -13.20 9.74 35.75
CA LYS A 251 -13.67 8.94 34.60
C LYS A 251 -14.13 9.78 33.39
N LYS A 252 -13.67 11.03 33.27
CA LYS A 252 -13.90 11.90 32.11
C LYS A 252 -12.59 12.25 31.42
N LEU A 253 -12.61 12.17 30.09
CA LEU A 253 -11.49 12.50 29.21
C LEU A 253 -11.42 14.02 29.00
N LYS A 254 -10.21 14.56 29.02
CA LYS A 254 -9.92 15.96 28.69
C LYS A 254 -8.64 16.05 27.88
N ILE A 255 -8.65 16.80 26.78
CA ILE A 255 -7.42 17.08 26.02
C ILE A 255 -6.51 17.99 26.86
N LEU A 256 -5.33 17.49 27.20
CA LEU A 256 -4.33 18.24 27.96
C LEU A 256 -3.34 18.95 27.03
N LYS A 257 -2.86 18.25 25.99
CA LYS A 257 -1.83 18.75 25.09
C LYS A 257 -1.79 17.99 23.78
N ARG A 258 -1.27 18.63 22.74
CA ARG A 258 -0.87 18.01 21.48
C ARG A 258 0.63 18.18 21.29
N ILE A 259 1.32 17.11 20.91
CA ILE A 259 2.78 17.07 20.76
C ILE A 259 3.08 16.71 19.32
N ALA A 260 3.67 17.64 18.57
CA ALA A 260 4.16 17.36 17.22
C ALA A 260 5.28 16.30 17.27
N VAL A 261 5.20 15.36 16.34
CA VAL A 261 6.16 14.26 16.12
C VAL A 261 6.39 14.09 14.61
N GLY A 262 7.20 13.11 14.20
CA GLY A 262 7.39 12.80 12.78
C GLY A 262 6.11 12.26 12.12
N SER A 263 6.08 12.29 10.78
CA SER A 263 4.89 11.91 10.01
C SER A 263 4.45 10.44 10.15
N GLN A 264 3.13 10.23 10.12
CA GLN A 264 2.42 8.96 10.31
C GLN A 264 2.83 8.22 11.61
N PRO A 265 2.63 8.84 12.79
CA PRO A 265 2.88 8.20 14.08
C PRO A 265 1.91 7.04 14.30
N THR A 266 2.42 5.90 14.77
CA THR A 266 1.66 4.65 14.94
C THR A 266 1.78 4.11 16.37
N LYS A 267 2.44 2.95 16.57
CA LYS A 267 2.57 2.35 17.89
C LYS A 267 3.47 3.17 18.80
N MET A 268 3.15 3.09 20.09
CA MET A 268 3.88 3.75 21.16
C MET A 268 4.31 2.76 22.23
N LEU A 269 5.48 3.01 22.81
CA LEU A 269 6.03 2.21 23.91
C LEU A 269 6.47 3.11 25.06
N TYR A 270 6.01 2.80 26.28
CA TYR A 270 6.37 3.56 27.48
C TYR A 270 7.60 2.98 28.18
N ASN A 271 8.67 3.77 28.25
CA ASN A 271 9.82 3.52 29.11
C ASN A 271 9.63 4.20 30.47
N LYS A 272 9.11 3.43 31.43
CA LYS A 272 8.87 3.92 32.79
C LYS A 272 10.14 4.36 33.52
N LYS A 273 11.29 3.72 33.28
CA LYS A 273 12.57 4.03 33.94
C LYS A 273 13.02 5.46 33.66
N HIS A 274 12.81 5.94 32.42
CA HIS A 274 13.23 7.27 31.99
C HIS A 274 12.07 8.27 31.84
N HIS A 275 10.82 7.84 32.06
CA HIS A 275 9.60 8.62 31.82
C HIS A 275 9.51 9.12 30.37
N GLU A 276 9.73 8.19 29.44
CA GLU A 276 9.76 8.46 28.01
C GLU A 276 8.74 7.61 27.27
N ILE A 277 8.07 8.18 26.28
CA ILE A 277 7.33 7.41 25.27
C ILE A 277 8.12 7.46 23.98
N TYR A 278 8.27 6.31 23.36
CA TYR A 278 8.76 6.20 21.99
C TYR A 278 7.59 6.05 21.04
N VAL A 279 7.63 6.76 19.92
CA VAL A 279 6.56 6.80 18.91
C VAL A 279 7.17 6.41 17.58
N ALA A 280 6.68 5.31 16.98
CA ALA A 280 7.10 4.90 15.66
C ALA A 280 6.43 5.77 14.59
N ASN A 281 7.23 6.53 13.83
CA ASN A 281 6.74 7.41 12.77
C ASN A 281 7.05 6.76 11.42
N SER A 282 6.05 6.04 10.93
CA SER A 282 6.21 5.08 9.84
C SER A 282 6.48 5.72 8.49
N ARG A 283 6.13 7.00 8.27
CA ARG A 283 6.41 7.66 7.00
C ARG A 283 7.72 8.46 7.01
N SER A 284 8.11 8.99 8.17
CA SER A 284 9.36 9.74 8.34
C SER A 284 10.58 8.85 8.68
N ASP A 285 10.38 7.53 8.83
CA ASP A 285 11.40 6.50 9.11
C ASP A 285 12.21 6.74 10.38
N ASN A 286 11.54 7.23 11.42
CA ASN A 286 12.17 7.56 12.69
C ASN A 286 11.32 7.17 13.90
N ILE A 287 11.95 7.19 15.07
CA ILE A 287 11.29 7.14 16.37
C ILE A 287 11.32 8.54 16.97
N SER A 288 10.17 9.06 17.40
CA SER A 288 10.09 10.27 18.23
C SER A 288 10.10 9.87 19.70
N VAL A 289 10.76 10.66 20.55
CA VAL A 289 10.85 10.45 22.00
C VAL A 289 10.11 11.57 22.70
N ILE A 290 9.14 11.25 23.55
CA ILE A 290 8.34 12.21 24.33
C ILE A 290 8.69 12.07 25.81
N ASP A 291 9.02 13.18 26.47
CA ASP A 291 9.12 13.28 27.93
C ASP A 291 7.70 13.36 28.53
N THR A 292 7.31 12.38 29.33
CA THR A 292 5.95 12.27 29.91
C THR A 292 5.73 13.15 31.14
N LYS A 293 6.79 13.67 31.75
CA LYS A 293 6.69 14.65 32.85
C LYS A 293 6.34 16.02 32.31
N LYS A 294 6.93 16.38 31.16
CA LYS A 294 6.77 17.71 30.52
C LYS A 294 5.79 17.70 29.34
N ASN A 295 5.31 16.53 28.92
CA ASN A 295 4.50 16.32 27.73
C ASN A 295 5.11 17.04 26.52
N LYS A 296 6.37 16.74 26.20
CA LYS A 296 7.08 17.41 25.09
C LYS A 296 8.02 16.48 24.37
N LEU A 297 8.28 16.76 23.10
CA LEU A 297 9.32 16.10 22.34
C LEU A 297 10.68 16.29 23.04
N LYS A 298 11.41 15.18 23.19
CA LYS A 298 12.73 15.07 23.78
C LYS A 298 13.78 14.76 22.72
N GLY A 299 13.42 14.14 21.61
CA GLY A 299 14.33 13.88 20.48
C GLY A 299 13.71 12.98 19.43
N SER A 300 14.47 12.67 18.39
CA SER A 300 14.13 11.64 17.41
C SER A 300 15.40 11.01 16.82
N PHE A 301 15.27 9.81 16.27
CA PHE A 301 16.37 9.08 15.62
C PHE A 301 15.84 8.10 14.56
N ASN A 302 16.64 7.85 13.51
CA ASN A 302 16.24 7.00 12.39
C ASN A 302 16.29 5.49 12.74
N THR A 303 15.64 4.67 11.92
CA THR A 303 15.57 3.21 12.12
C THR A 303 16.15 2.40 10.96
N ILE A 304 16.60 3.04 9.88
CA ILE A 304 16.87 2.37 8.59
C ILE A 304 18.02 1.37 8.72
N ALA A 305 19.20 1.84 9.16
CA ALA A 305 20.43 1.05 9.17
C ALA A 305 21.55 1.75 9.95
N PRO A 306 22.59 1.01 10.39
CA PRO A 306 23.81 1.63 10.92
C PRO A 306 24.47 2.56 9.89
N GLN A 307 25.04 3.67 10.36
CA GLN A 307 25.62 4.71 9.50
C GLN A 307 26.75 4.21 8.59
N TYR A 308 27.50 3.20 9.03
CA TYR A 308 28.57 2.59 8.23
C TYR A 308 28.05 1.66 7.12
N ILE A 309 26.76 1.31 7.13
CA ILE A 309 26.08 0.53 6.09
C ILE A 309 25.35 1.45 5.12
N PHE A 310 24.66 2.46 5.64
CA PHE A 310 23.79 3.34 4.85
C PHE A 310 23.74 4.73 5.48
N ASN A 311 23.80 5.79 4.67
CA ASN A 311 23.83 7.18 5.13
C ASN A 311 22.83 8.11 4.41
N ARG A 312 22.00 7.60 3.48
CA ARG A 312 21.00 8.38 2.72
C ARG A 312 19.66 8.45 3.46
N TYR A 313 19.66 8.87 4.73
CA TYR A 313 18.47 8.85 5.61
C TYR A 313 17.35 9.85 5.26
N HIS A 314 17.57 10.71 4.27
CA HIS A 314 16.52 11.54 3.69
C HIS A 314 15.53 10.71 2.87
N LEU A 315 15.99 9.60 2.26
CA LEU A 315 15.14 8.67 1.51
C LEU A 315 14.22 7.91 2.47
N LYS A 316 12.91 7.90 2.16
CA LYS A 316 11.87 7.29 2.99
C LYS A 316 11.34 5.99 2.40
N GLY A 317 10.88 5.07 3.26
CA GLY A 317 10.33 3.77 2.88
C GLY A 317 10.76 2.60 3.77
N ALA A 318 11.41 2.84 4.91
CA ALA A 318 11.69 1.77 5.87
C ALA A 318 10.45 1.36 6.67
N ASN A 319 9.52 2.28 6.92
CA ASN A 319 8.26 2.09 7.61
C ASN A 319 8.36 1.44 9.00
N PRO A 320 8.99 2.12 10.00
CA PRO A 320 8.96 1.64 11.38
C PRO A 320 7.53 1.64 11.92
N ASN A 321 7.06 0.50 12.43
CA ASN A 321 5.64 0.33 12.78
C ASN A 321 5.36 -0.32 14.14
N SER A 322 6.36 -0.98 14.75
CA SER A 322 6.27 -1.48 16.11
C SER A 322 7.63 -1.59 16.77
N MET A 323 7.61 -1.83 18.08
CA MET A 323 8.80 -1.81 18.91
C MET A 323 8.66 -2.55 20.24
N SER A 324 9.79 -3.09 20.72
CA SER A 324 9.96 -3.66 22.06
C SER A 324 11.27 -3.17 22.68
N LEU A 325 11.30 -3.05 24.01
CA LEU A 325 12.42 -2.48 24.77
C LEU A 325 12.92 -3.49 25.79
N VAL A 326 14.24 -3.75 25.74
CA VAL A 326 14.94 -4.55 26.75
C VAL A 326 16.12 -3.76 27.26
N HIS A 327 16.07 -3.37 28.54
CA HIS A 327 17.00 -2.41 29.15
C HIS A 327 17.01 -1.09 28.35
N ASP A 328 18.18 -0.64 27.89
CA ASP A 328 18.33 0.56 27.04
C ASP A 328 18.58 0.15 25.57
N THR A 329 18.04 -1.00 25.14
CA THR A 329 18.07 -1.49 23.75
C THR A 329 16.66 -1.60 23.20
N LEU A 330 16.42 -0.87 22.12
CA LEU A 330 15.15 -0.84 21.42
C LEU A 330 15.21 -1.69 20.16
N TYR A 331 14.18 -2.49 19.93
CA TYR A 331 14.03 -3.34 18.75
C TYR A 331 12.83 -2.82 17.99
N VAL A 332 13.01 -2.44 16.73
CA VAL A 332 11.99 -1.77 15.93
C VAL A 332 11.76 -2.56 14.65
N SER A 333 10.52 -2.96 14.36
CA SER A 333 10.17 -3.55 13.06
C SER A 333 10.07 -2.44 12.01
N ASN A 334 10.78 -2.64 10.90
CA ASN A 334 10.70 -1.84 9.68
C ASN A 334 9.96 -2.65 8.61
N GLY A 335 8.71 -2.29 8.33
CA GLY A 335 7.84 -2.96 7.37
C GLY A 335 8.41 -2.98 5.94
N GLY A 336 8.86 -1.82 5.46
CA GLY A 336 9.31 -1.64 4.07
C GLY A 336 10.68 -2.24 3.78
N THR A 337 11.60 -2.25 4.77
CA THR A 337 12.93 -2.88 4.63
C THR A 337 13.00 -4.31 5.18
N ASN A 338 11.86 -4.89 5.56
CA ASN A 338 11.72 -6.30 6.00
C ASN A 338 12.75 -6.70 7.07
N SER A 339 12.89 -5.86 8.10
CA SER A 339 13.92 -6.03 9.12
C SER A 339 13.46 -5.61 10.51
N VAL A 340 14.19 -6.07 11.53
CA VAL A 340 14.17 -5.50 12.88
C VAL A 340 15.46 -4.73 13.10
N ALA A 341 15.36 -3.42 13.33
CA ALA A 341 16.48 -2.59 13.74
C ALA A 341 16.74 -2.72 15.24
N VAL A 342 18.00 -2.95 15.60
CA VAL A 342 18.46 -2.98 17.00
C VAL A 342 19.15 -1.67 17.31
N ILE A 343 18.60 -0.92 18.25
CA ILE A 343 18.97 0.46 18.53
C ILE A 343 19.43 0.58 19.98
N LYS A 344 20.64 1.09 20.19
CA LYS A 344 21.15 1.41 21.53
C LYS A 344 20.76 2.84 21.89
N LEU A 345 20.04 2.98 23.00
CA LEU A 345 19.57 4.28 23.47
C LEU A 345 20.61 4.94 24.36
N LYS A 346 20.72 6.28 24.25
CA LYS A 346 21.48 7.12 25.15
C LYS A 346 20.57 8.17 25.74
N HIS A 347 20.38 8.13 27.05
CA HIS A 347 19.49 9.03 27.77
C HIS A 347 20.28 10.17 28.40
N SER A 348 19.83 11.40 28.19
CA SER A 348 20.25 12.57 28.97
C SER A 348 19.02 13.26 29.57
N GLN A 349 19.23 14.32 30.36
CA GLN A 349 18.12 15.09 30.90
C GLN A 349 17.30 15.81 29.81
N HIS A 350 17.95 16.24 28.73
CA HIS A 350 17.33 17.10 27.71
C HIS A 350 17.02 16.36 26.40
N HIS A 351 17.76 15.30 26.10
CA HIS A 351 17.69 14.61 24.82
C HIS A 351 17.86 13.10 24.97
N THR A 352 17.25 12.33 24.08
CA THR A 352 17.45 10.90 23.96
C THR A 352 17.73 10.57 22.50
N THR A 353 18.87 9.93 22.25
CA THR A 353 19.30 9.49 20.92
C THR A 353 19.29 7.98 20.83
N GLY A 354 19.25 7.46 19.60
CA GLY A 354 19.36 6.04 19.31
C GLY A 354 20.38 5.79 18.21
N ASP A 355 21.28 4.84 18.42
CA ASP A 355 22.23 4.37 17.41
C ASP A 355 21.78 2.99 16.91
N VAL A 356 21.48 2.85 15.61
CA VAL A 356 21.22 1.53 14.99
C VAL A 356 22.55 0.76 14.98
N VAL A 357 22.63 -0.34 15.73
CA VAL A 357 23.86 -1.14 15.87
C VAL A 357 23.82 -2.46 15.11
N ALA A 358 22.62 -2.96 14.79
CA ALA A 358 22.41 -4.17 14.00
C ALA A 358 21.04 -4.16 13.32
N LEU A 359 20.90 -4.98 12.27
CA LEU A 359 19.62 -5.31 11.64
C LEU A 359 19.43 -6.82 11.61
N TYR A 360 18.21 -7.27 11.91
CA TYR A 360 17.82 -8.68 11.82
C TYR A 360 16.80 -8.89 10.69
N PRO A 361 17.01 -9.86 9.79
CA PRO A 361 16.08 -10.11 8.69
C PRO A 361 14.79 -10.76 9.17
N THR A 362 13.66 -10.40 8.54
CA THR A 362 12.34 -10.96 8.87
C THR A 362 11.67 -11.60 7.65
N GLY A 363 10.41 -12.02 7.81
CA GLY A 363 9.52 -12.26 6.67
C GLY A 363 9.12 -10.95 5.97
N TRP A 364 8.21 -11.04 5.00
CA TRP A 364 7.72 -9.86 4.26
C TRP A 364 6.80 -9.02 5.15
N TYR A 365 7.15 -7.75 5.31
CA TYR A 365 6.39 -6.72 6.01
C TYR A 365 6.10 -7.09 7.48
N PRO A 366 7.11 -7.03 8.37
CA PRO A 366 6.91 -7.24 9.80
C PRO A 366 6.00 -6.15 10.37
N ASN A 367 4.97 -6.56 11.11
CA ASN A 367 3.94 -5.65 11.65
C ASN A 367 4.10 -5.39 13.14
N ASP A 368 4.52 -6.41 13.88
CA ASP A 368 4.63 -6.33 15.34
C ASP A 368 5.69 -7.31 15.85
N LEU A 369 6.27 -7.01 17.01
CA LEU A 369 7.29 -7.86 17.63
C LEU A 369 7.18 -7.83 19.15
N GLU A 370 7.64 -8.91 19.78
CA GLU A 370 7.80 -9.00 21.24
C GLU A 370 9.14 -9.67 21.55
N ILE A 371 9.77 -9.24 22.64
CA ILE A 371 10.93 -9.92 23.19
C ILE A 371 10.54 -10.56 24.52
N ILE A 372 10.77 -11.85 24.59
CA ILE A 372 10.43 -12.65 25.75
C ILE A 372 11.69 -13.43 26.13
N ASP A 373 12.20 -13.15 27.33
CA ASP A 373 13.51 -13.60 27.79
C ASP A 373 14.59 -13.22 26.75
N ASP A 374 15.32 -14.19 26.20
CA ASP A 374 16.38 -13.97 25.19
C ASP A 374 15.92 -14.27 23.75
N HIS A 375 14.61 -14.23 23.47
CA HIS A 375 14.04 -14.52 22.15
C HIS A 375 13.22 -13.36 21.58
N LEU A 376 13.41 -13.14 20.28
CA LEU A 376 12.63 -12.22 19.47
C LEU A 376 11.55 -13.00 18.72
N TYR A 377 10.30 -12.54 18.86
CA TYR A 377 9.15 -13.01 18.11
C TYR A 377 8.65 -11.89 17.21
N VAL A 378 8.44 -12.16 15.92
CA VAL A 378 7.97 -11.17 14.93
C VAL A 378 6.81 -11.75 14.13
N VAL A 379 5.72 -11.00 14.00
CA VAL A 379 4.64 -11.34 13.09
C VAL A 379 4.75 -10.55 11.80
N ASN A 380 4.47 -11.23 10.69
CA ASN A 380 4.54 -10.69 9.33
C ASN A 380 3.17 -10.75 8.68
N SER A 381 2.82 -9.72 7.91
CA SER A 381 1.50 -9.64 7.25
C SER A 381 1.44 -10.38 5.91
N LYS A 382 2.58 -10.61 5.25
CA LYS A 382 2.63 -11.06 3.85
C LYS A 382 3.53 -12.28 3.63
N SER A 383 3.23 -12.96 2.53
CA SER A 383 4.10 -13.92 1.84
C SER A 383 4.04 -13.69 0.35
N LEU A 384 4.96 -14.30 -0.39
CA LEU A 384 4.79 -14.46 -1.82
C LEU A 384 3.50 -15.24 -2.09
N SER A 385 2.69 -14.73 -3.02
CA SER A 385 1.46 -15.37 -3.49
C SER A 385 1.76 -16.59 -4.38
N GLY A 386 2.91 -16.59 -5.06
CA GLY A 386 3.27 -17.62 -6.04
C GLY A 386 2.32 -17.65 -7.24
N SER A 387 2.33 -18.76 -7.97
CA SER A 387 1.44 -19.07 -9.08
C SER A 387 -0.03 -19.09 -8.65
N ASN A 388 -0.93 -18.61 -9.51
CA ASN A 388 -2.37 -18.54 -9.25
C ASN A 388 -3.21 -18.91 -10.49
N VAL A 389 -2.76 -19.90 -11.28
CA VAL A 389 -3.37 -20.40 -12.53
C VAL A 389 -4.91 -20.36 -12.57
N GLY A 390 -5.60 -20.76 -11.49
CA GLY A 390 -7.07 -20.77 -11.43
C GLY A 390 -7.73 -19.51 -10.87
N ASN A 391 -7.03 -18.38 -10.73
CA ASN A 391 -7.60 -17.14 -10.21
C ASN A 391 -8.71 -16.60 -11.14
N CYS A 392 -9.52 -15.70 -10.59
CA CYS A 392 -10.69 -15.20 -11.25
C CYS A 392 -10.44 -14.34 -12.47
N ARG A 393 -11.51 -14.30 -13.29
CA ARG A 393 -11.54 -13.80 -14.67
C ARG A 393 -10.81 -14.74 -15.65
N ASP A 394 -11.06 -16.04 -15.49
CA ASP A 394 -10.70 -17.11 -16.42
C ASP A 394 -11.76 -17.33 -17.52
N THR A 395 -12.65 -16.36 -17.72
CA THR A 395 -13.77 -16.43 -18.67
C THR A 395 -14.09 -15.06 -19.26
N ILE A 396 -14.58 -15.08 -20.51
CA ILE A 396 -15.07 -13.89 -21.24
C ILE A 396 -16.59 -13.67 -21.10
N SER A 397 -17.28 -14.49 -20.30
CA SER A 397 -18.71 -14.40 -20.12
C SER A 397 -19.11 -13.20 -19.28
N ILE A 398 -20.20 -12.53 -19.68
CA ILE A 398 -20.83 -11.44 -18.92
C ILE A 398 -21.93 -11.93 -17.97
N SER A 399 -22.16 -13.24 -17.89
CA SER A 399 -23.15 -13.78 -16.96
C SER A 399 -22.77 -13.45 -15.52
N LYS A 400 -23.76 -13.10 -14.69
CA LYS A 400 -23.55 -12.77 -13.27
C LYS A 400 -22.82 -13.87 -12.51
N ASP A 401 -23.05 -15.11 -12.91
CA ASP A 401 -22.53 -16.31 -12.23
C ASP A 401 -21.24 -16.85 -12.87
N ALA A 402 -20.73 -16.20 -13.93
CA ALA A 402 -19.56 -16.67 -14.68
C ALA A 402 -18.29 -16.80 -13.81
N LEU A 403 -18.17 -15.96 -12.78
CA LEU A 403 -17.03 -15.95 -11.87
C LEU A 403 -17.20 -16.85 -10.63
N LEU A 404 -18.35 -17.54 -10.47
CA LEU A 404 -18.53 -18.43 -9.32
C LEU A 404 -17.50 -19.59 -9.30
N PRO A 405 -17.25 -20.32 -10.40
CA PRO A 405 -16.31 -21.44 -10.38
C PRO A 405 -14.89 -21.04 -9.98
N CYS A 406 -14.38 -19.89 -10.45
CA CYS A 406 -13.05 -19.41 -10.09
C CYS A 406 -12.99 -18.93 -8.62
N ARG A 407 -14.05 -18.28 -8.11
CA ARG A 407 -14.10 -17.81 -6.71
C ARG A 407 -13.96 -18.99 -5.75
N GLY A 408 -14.60 -20.11 -6.05
CA GLY A 408 -14.53 -21.33 -5.24
C GLY A 408 -13.13 -21.96 -5.16
N ARG A 409 -12.20 -21.59 -6.05
CA ARG A 409 -10.79 -22.04 -5.98
C ARG A 409 -9.97 -21.26 -4.95
N ASN A 410 -10.44 -20.09 -4.51
CA ASN A 410 -9.80 -19.26 -3.49
C ASN A 410 -8.34 -18.85 -3.82
N LEU A 411 -8.08 -18.47 -5.07
CA LEU A 411 -6.74 -18.14 -5.59
C LEU A 411 -6.50 -16.65 -5.82
N TYR A 412 -7.39 -15.78 -5.34
CA TYR A 412 -7.17 -14.33 -5.39
C TYR A 412 -5.90 -13.95 -4.63
N THR A 413 -5.17 -12.93 -5.09
CA THR A 413 -3.85 -12.58 -4.54
C THR A 413 -3.87 -12.33 -3.02
N PHE A 414 -4.93 -11.71 -2.48
CA PHE A 414 -5.06 -11.55 -1.02
C PHE A 414 -5.47 -12.82 -0.28
N GLN A 415 -6.01 -13.83 -0.96
CA GLN A 415 -6.24 -15.16 -0.38
C GLN A 415 -4.95 -15.97 -0.32
N THR A 416 -4.07 -15.85 -1.31
CA THR A 416 -2.81 -16.59 -1.37
C THR A 416 -1.68 -15.95 -0.57
N LYS A 417 -1.80 -14.66 -0.20
CA LYS A 417 -0.90 -14.00 0.76
C LYS A 417 -1.14 -14.47 2.18
N LYS A 418 -0.13 -15.09 2.79
CA LYS A 418 -0.20 -15.70 4.12
C LYS A 418 0.67 -14.96 5.13
N ALA A 419 0.19 -14.90 6.37
CA ALA A 419 0.95 -14.38 7.50
C ALA A 419 1.99 -15.40 7.99
N GLY A 420 2.82 -14.98 8.92
CA GLY A 420 3.70 -15.89 9.65
C GLY A 420 4.22 -15.31 10.96
N LEU A 421 4.77 -16.20 11.78
CA LEU A 421 5.40 -15.89 13.06
C LEU A 421 6.84 -16.42 13.04
N LEU A 422 7.78 -15.48 13.01
CA LEU A 422 9.21 -15.72 13.17
C LEU A 422 9.56 -15.78 14.66
N SER A 423 10.34 -16.77 15.05
CA SER A 423 10.95 -16.91 16.37
C SER A 423 12.46 -17.03 16.18
N MET A 424 13.26 -16.22 16.86
CA MET A 424 14.71 -16.35 16.81
C MET A 424 15.36 -16.01 18.17
N PRO A 425 16.41 -16.74 18.58
CA PRO A 425 17.26 -16.29 19.67
C PRO A 425 17.87 -14.92 19.32
N ILE A 426 17.96 -14.02 20.30
CA ILE A 426 18.67 -12.75 20.09
C ILE A 426 20.18 -13.06 20.00
N PRO A 427 20.86 -12.68 18.90
CA PRO A 427 22.28 -12.94 18.76
C PRO A 427 23.11 -12.23 19.84
N ASP A 428 23.88 -12.99 20.60
CA ASP A 428 24.78 -12.52 21.66
C ASP A 428 26.14 -12.06 21.13
N LYS A 429 26.62 -12.65 20.03
CA LYS A 429 27.92 -12.35 19.43
C LYS A 429 27.84 -11.30 18.33
N LYS A 430 28.72 -10.29 18.41
CA LYS A 430 28.82 -9.19 17.45
C LYS A 430 29.02 -9.65 16.00
N ASN A 431 29.84 -10.68 15.78
CA ASN A 431 30.09 -11.21 14.43
C ASN A 431 28.83 -11.82 13.78
N ILE A 432 27.89 -12.35 14.56
CA ILE A 432 26.59 -12.83 14.06
C ILE A 432 25.72 -11.63 13.71
N GLN A 433 25.64 -10.63 14.58
CA GLN A 433 24.89 -9.40 14.32
C GLN A 433 25.36 -8.68 13.05
N ASP A 434 26.68 -8.63 12.82
CA ASP A 434 27.27 -8.05 11.60
C ASP A 434 26.86 -8.82 10.34
N LYS A 435 26.88 -10.16 10.40
CA LYS A 435 26.42 -11.00 9.27
C LYS A 435 24.96 -10.77 8.95
N LEU A 436 24.09 -10.69 9.96
CA LEU A 436 22.66 -10.42 9.76
C LEU A 436 22.43 -9.01 9.21
N THR A 437 23.18 -8.03 9.71
CA THR A 437 23.11 -6.64 9.22
C THR A 437 23.51 -6.56 7.74
N LEU A 438 24.61 -7.21 7.35
CA LEU A 438 25.02 -7.30 5.95
C LEU A 438 24.00 -8.06 5.09
N GLN A 439 23.33 -9.07 5.65
CA GLN A 439 22.28 -9.79 4.93
C GLN A 439 21.06 -8.91 4.68
N VAL A 440 20.60 -8.13 5.66
CA VAL A 440 19.53 -7.14 5.48
C VAL A 440 19.94 -6.08 4.46
N ALA A 441 21.18 -5.60 4.51
CA ALA A 441 21.70 -4.63 3.55
C ALA A 441 21.71 -5.18 2.11
N ARG A 442 22.04 -6.47 1.91
CA ARG A 442 21.95 -7.14 0.59
C ARG A 442 20.51 -7.34 0.14
N ASN A 443 19.64 -7.78 1.05
CA ASN A 443 18.22 -8.00 0.77
C ASN A 443 17.51 -6.73 0.25
N ASN A 444 17.93 -5.57 0.74
CA ASN A 444 17.36 -4.26 0.39
C ASN A 444 18.28 -3.43 -0.52
N HIS A 445 19.32 -4.01 -1.11
CA HIS A 445 20.25 -3.33 -2.03
C HIS A 445 20.93 -2.05 -1.47
N PHE A 446 21.18 -1.94 -0.17
CA PHE A 446 21.79 -0.73 0.44
C PHE A 446 23.19 -0.37 -0.11
N PHE A 447 23.87 -1.32 -0.73
CA PHE A 447 25.17 -1.11 -1.38
C PHE A 447 25.05 -0.65 -2.85
N GLN A 448 23.83 -0.51 -3.38
CA GLN A 448 23.60 0.01 -4.72
C GLN A 448 24.03 1.48 -4.77
N ASP A 449 25.01 1.75 -5.63
CA ASP A 449 25.50 3.10 -5.90
C ASP A 449 24.65 3.79 -6.97
N ASP A 450 24.89 5.10 -7.11
CA ASP A 450 24.20 5.95 -8.08
C ASP A 450 24.89 5.93 -9.47
N ASN A 451 25.75 4.94 -9.74
CA ASN A 451 26.43 4.86 -11.04
C ASN A 451 25.42 4.53 -12.14
N ILE A 452 25.43 5.35 -13.18
CA ILE A 452 24.56 5.22 -14.34
C ILE A 452 25.40 4.62 -15.48
N SER A 453 24.83 3.66 -16.21
CA SER A 453 25.51 3.07 -17.38
C SER A 453 25.69 4.08 -18.51
N ASP A 454 26.72 3.90 -19.34
CA ASP A 454 26.98 4.76 -20.50
C ASP A 454 25.77 4.82 -21.45
N THR A 455 25.05 3.70 -21.61
CA THR A 455 23.79 3.62 -22.35
C THR A 455 22.77 4.62 -21.82
N ILE A 456 22.52 4.63 -20.52
CA ILE A 456 21.52 5.54 -19.94
C ILE A 456 21.98 7.00 -19.97
N LEU A 457 23.27 7.27 -19.77
CA LEU A 457 23.82 8.63 -19.92
C LEU A 457 23.64 9.16 -21.35
N TYR A 458 23.85 8.30 -22.34
CA TYR A 458 23.58 8.62 -23.74
C TYR A 458 22.09 8.94 -23.96
N LEU A 459 21.19 8.11 -23.43
CA LEU A 459 19.75 8.26 -23.59
C LEU A 459 19.18 9.47 -22.86
N ARG A 460 19.63 9.79 -21.65
CA ARG A 460 19.24 11.00 -20.90
C ARG A 460 19.41 12.28 -21.72
N ASN A 461 20.41 12.32 -22.60
CA ASN A 461 20.65 13.48 -23.47
C ASN A 461 19.72 13.53 -24.69
N ARG A 462 19.03 12.43 -25.03
CA ARG A 462 18.22 12.30 -26.26
C ARG A 462 16.73 12.11 -26.02
N ILE A 463 16.35 11.33 -24.99
CA ILE A 463 14.98 11.23 -24.54
C ILE A 463 14.63 12.52 -23.79
N LYS A 464 13.56 13.18 -24.23
CA LYS A 464 13.05 14.44 -23.67
C LYS A 464 11.65 14.30 -23.08
N HIS A 465 10.93 13.27 -23.54
CA HIS A 465 9.54 13.04 -23.21
C HIS A 465 9.34 11.58 -22.82
N ILE A 466 8.57 11.35 -21.76
CA ILE A 466 8.06 10.05 -21.38
C ILE A 466 6.54 10.13 -21.32
N ILE A 467 5.87 9.27 -22.07
CA ILE A 467 4.44 9.02 -21.91
C ILE A 467 4.30 7.74 -21.10
N TYR A 468 3.88 7.91 -19.85
CA TYR A 468 3.69 6.85 -18.90
C TYR A 468 2.21 6.50 -18.82
N VAL A 469 1.89 5.30 -19.31
CA VAL A 469 0.53 4.77 -19.34
C VAL A 469 0.37 3.79 -18.19
N VAL A 470 -0.63 4.02 -17.33
CA VAL A 470 -1.04 3.04 -16.33
C VAL A 470 -2.46 2.60 -16.67
N LYS A 471 -2.62 1.30 -16.83
CA LYS A 471 -3.88 0.63 -17.13
C LYS A 471 -4.33 -0.20 -15.90
N GLU A 472 -5.28 -1.11 -16.07
CA GLU A 472 -5.88 -1.92 -15.01
C GLU A 472 -5.60 -3.42 -15.21
N ASN A 473 -6.29 -4.29 -14.48
CA ASN A 473 -5.50 -5.35 -13.86
C ASN A 473 -5.43 -6.65 -14.69
N ARG A 474 -4.36 -6.91 -15.45
CA ARG A 474 -4.19 -8.14 -16.26
C ARG A 474 -2.87 -8.86 -16.00
N THR A 475 -2.90 -10.18 -16.06
CA THR A 475 -1.68 -10.99 -15.97
C THR A 475 -1.00 -11.14 -17.32
N TYR A 476 0.29 -11.46 -17.30
CA TYR A 476 1.07 -11.75 -18.52
C TYR A 476 0.40 -12.86 -19.34
N ASP A 477 0.05 -13.99 -18.74
CA ASP A 477 -0.47 -15.13 -19.50
C ASP A 477 -1.86 -14.87 -20.11
N GLN A 478 -2.70 -14.05 -19.48
CA GLN A 478 -4.02 -13.72 -20.01
C GLN A 478 -3.95 -13.03 -21.37
N ILE A 479 -2.90 -12.22 -21.59
CA ILE A 479 -2.73 -11.42 -22.82
C ILE A 479 -1.66 -12.01 -23.74
N LEU A 480 -0.47 -12.33 -23.21
CA LEU A 480 0.70 -12.75 -24.00
C LEU A 480 1.09 -14.22 -23.77
N GLY A 481 0.24 -15.03 -23.14
CA GLY A 481 0.51 -16.45 -22.93
C GLY A 481 0.66 -17.24 -24.25
N ASP A 482 -0.02 -16.82 -25.32
CA ASP A 482 0.06 -17.39 -26.67
C ASP A 482 1.21 -16.81 -27.52
N LEU A 483 2.02 -15.93 -26.94
CA LEU A 483 3.21 -15.41 -27.61
C LEU A 483 4.29 -16.51 -27.66
N ASN A 484 4.68 -16.92 -28.87
CA ASN A 484 5.66 -17.99 -29.11
C ASN A 484 7.08 -17.71 -28.56
N ILE A 485 7.34 -16.54 -27.97
CA ILE A 485 8.62 -16.13 -27.39
C ILE A 485 8.41 -15.73 -25.93
N GLY A 486 9.37 -16.08 -25.08
CA GLY A 486 9.29 -15.86 -23.63
C GLY A 486 8.55 -16.99 -22.90
N ASN A 487 8.42 -16.81 -21.60
CA ASN A 487 7.80 -17.76 -20.69
C ASN A 487 6.29 -17.51 -20.57
N GLY A 488 5.51 -17.76 -21.62
CA GLY A 488 4.04 -17.70 -21.61
C GLY A 488 3.39 -19.08 -21.50
N ASP A 489 2.23 -19.17 -20.86
CA ASP A 489 1.36 -20.36 -20.88
C ASP A 489 0.12 -20.12 -21.75
N PRO A 490 0.07 -20.67 -22.98
CA PRO A 490 -1.06 -20.50 -23.90
C PRO A 490 -2.39 -21.03 -23.35
N SER A 491 -2.38 -21.93 -22.37
CA SER A 491 -3.60 -22.47 -21.77
C SER A 491 -4.35 -21.47 -20.91
N LEU A 492 -3.69 -20.38 -20.52
CA LEU A 492 -4.26 -19.29 -19.71
C LEU A 492 -4.59 -18.05 -20.53
N THR A 493 -4.28 -18.06 -21.82
CA THR A 493 -4.58 -16.94 -22.71
C THR A 493 -6.07 -16.79 -22.92
N LEU A 494 -6.58 -15.66 -22.45
CA LEU A 494 -7.99 -15.30 -22.58
C LEU A 494 -8.21 -14.28 -23.71
N PHE A 495 -7.20 -13.46 -23.99
CA PHE A 495 -7.26 -12.38 -24.98
C PHE A 495 -6.12 -12.56 -26.01
N PRO A 496 -6.25 -13.55 -26.91
CA PRO A 496 -5.20 -13.88 -27.87
C PRO A 496 -5.00 -12.75 -28.89
N LYS A 497 -3.96 -12.87 -29.72
CA LYS A 497 -3.57 -11.87 -30.73
C LYS A 497 -4.71 -11.27 -31.58
N ILE A 498 -5.76 -12.04 -31.89
CA ILE A 498 -6.89 -11.52 -32.69
C ILE A 498 -7.73 -10.46 -31.94
N ILE A 499 -7.69 -10.49 -30.61
CA ILE A 499 -8.36 -9.55 -29.70
C ILE A 499 -7.42 -8.42 -29.29
N THR A 500 -6.14 -8.72 -29.07
CA THR A 500 -5.13 -7.76 -28.60
C THR A 500 -3.94 -7.61 -29.58
N PRO A 501 -4.19 -7.32 -30.87
CA PRO A 501 -3.14 -7.27 -31.87
C PRO A 501 -2.07 -6.23 -31.56
N ASN A 502 -2.39 -5.10 -30.92
CA ASN A 502 -1.41 -4.06 -30.61
C ASN A 502 -0.52 -4.42 -29.42
N HIS A 503 -1.05 -4.99 -28.34
CA HIS A 503 -0.24 -5.48 -27.21
C HIS A 503 0.77 -6.53 -27.70
N HIS A 504 0.30 -7.50 -28.49
CA HIS A 504 1.15 -8.51 -29.10
C HIS A 504 2.20 -7.91 -30.04
N LYS A 505 1.80 -6.93 -30.85
CA LYS A 505 2.71 -6.26 -31.80
C LYS A 505 3.77 -5.45 -31.09
N ILE A 506 3.42 -4.67 -30.08
CA ILE A 506 4.37 -3.89 -29.28
C ILE A 506 5.36 -4.85 -28.60
N ALA A 507 4.88 -5.89 -27.91
CA ALA A 507 5.74 -6.88 -27.26
C ALA A 507 6.69 -7.58 -28.25
N LYS A 508 6.21 -7.91 -29.45
CA LYS A 508 7.00 -8.63 -30.46
C LYS A 508 7.97 -7.74 -31.23
N GLU A 509 7.54 -6.57 -31.69
CA GLU A 509 8.37 -5.69 -32.53
C GLU A 509 9.44 -4.98 -31.70
N PHE A 510 9.16 -4.67 -30.43
CA PHE A 510 10.12 -4.07 -29.50
C PHE A 510 10.75 -5.15 -28.60
N VAL A 511 10.49 -5.07 -27.30
CA VAL A 511 10.95 -6.02 -26.29
C VAL A 511 9.78 -6.84 -25.75
N THR A 512 9.96 -8.15 -25.71
CA THR A 512 9.07 -9.05 -24.97
C THR A 512 9.61 -9.17 -23.56
N MET A 513 8.86 -8.71 -22.56
CA MET A 513 9.25 -8.79 -21.15
C MET A 513 8.39 -9.85 -20.45
N ASP A 514 8.95 -11.03 -20.20
CA ASP A 514 8.21 -12.20 -19.69
C ASP A 514 8.30 -12.39 -18.15
N ASN A 515 8.97 -11.47 -17.47
CA ASN A 515 9.26 -11.52 -16.04
C ASN A 515 9.13 -10.13 -15.37
N PHE A 516 8.11 -9.36 -15.78
CA PHE A 516 7.73 -8.11 -15.14
C PHE A 516 6.66 -8.34 -14.05
N LEU A 517 6.82 -7.71 -12.89
CA LEU A 517 5.89 -7.87 -11.77
C LEU A 517 5.40 -6.54 -11.22
N ASP A 518 4.10 -6.44 -11.04
CA ASP A 518 3.51 -5.33 -10.32
C ASP A 518 3.89 -5.40 -8.85
N SER A 519 4.42 -4.30 -8.34
CA SER A 519 4.75 -4.18 -6.91
C SER A 519 3.48 -4.09 -6.05
N GLY A 520 2.41 -3.54 -6.62
CA GLY A 520 1.06 -3.55 -6.07
C GLY A 520 0.43 -4.94 -6.05
N SER A 521 -0.59 -5.10 -5.21
CA SER A 521 -1.37 -6.34 -5.10
C SER A 521 -2.82 -6.12 -5.51
N ALA A 522 -3.36 -4.99 -5.06
CA ALA A 522 -4.66 -4.37 -5.26
C ALA A 522 -4.56 -3.10 -6.13
N SER A 523 -5.63 -2.60 -6.73
CA SER A 523 -5.59 -1.26 -7.36
C SER A 523 -5.26 -0.17 -6.34
N ASN A 524 -5.76 -0.37 -5.11
CA ASN A 524 -5.50 0.53 -3.99
C ASN A 524 -3.99 0.75 -3.72
N ASP A 525 -3.18 -0.31 -3.59
CA ASP A 525 -1.73 -0.16 -3.41
C ASP A 525 -0.96 -0.07 -4.74
N GLY A 526 -1.51 -0.60 -5.83
CA GLY A 526 -0.99 -0.54 -7.20
C GLY A 526 -0.80 0.87 -7.69
N TRP A 527 -1.83 1.71 -7.62
CA TRP A 527 -1.73 3.13 -7.99
C TRP A 527 -0.68 3.90 -7.18
N VAL A 528 -0.46 3.52 -5.93
CA VAL A 528 0.55 4.16 -5.09
C VAL A 528 1.95 3.67 -5.47
N TRP A 529 2.16 2.36 -5.65
CA TRP A 529 3.42 1.81 -6.15
C TRP A 529 3.80 2.38 -7.51
N SER A 530 2.86 2.45 -8.44
CA SER A 530 3.05 2.92 -9.81
C SER A 530 3.31 4.41 -9.94
N THR A 531 3.21 5.18 -8.86
CA THR A 531 3.42 6.64 -8.89
C THR A 531 4.35 7.17 -7.81
N SER A 532 4.61 6.39 -6.76
CA SER A 532 5.42 6.76 -5.59
C SER A 532 6.56 5.79 -5.30
N GLY A 533 6.62 4.63 -5.97
CA GLY A 533 7.70 3.64 -5.78
C GLY A 533 7.65 2.86 -4.46
N HIS A 534 6.73 3.18 -3.55
CA HIS A 534 6.44 2.47 -2.30
C HIS A 534 5.09 2.90 -1.72
N THR A 535 4.63 2.29 -0.63
CA THR A 535 3.36 2.64 0.04
C THR A 535 3.54 2.99 1.50
N THR A 536 2.53 3.63 2.09
CA THR A 536 2.50 3.97 3.51
C THR A 536 2.09 2.80 4.42
N GLU A 537 2.43 2.90 5.71
CA GLU A 537 1.96 1.92 6.70
C GLU A 537 0.44 1.90 6.78
N TYR A 538 -0.22 3.06 6.69
CA TYR A 538 -1.69 3.14 6.66
C TYR A 538 -2.30 2.26 5.56
N THR A 539 -1.83 2.40 4.32
CA THR A 539 -2.28 1.58 3.20
C THR A 539 -2.07 0.09 3.49
N GLN A 540 -0.92 -0.27 4.06
CA GLN A 540 -0.56 -1.66 4.37
C GLN A 540 -1.39 -2.27 5.49
N LYS A 541 -1.89 -1.46 6.42
CA LYS A 541 -2.84 -1.89 7.45
C LYS A 541 -4.24 -2.12 6.88
N ASN A 542 -4.65 -1.33 5.90
CA ASN A 542 -6.07 -1.17 5.57
C ASN A 542 -6.51 -1.96 4.35
N ILE A 543 -5.65 -2.11 3.34
CA ILE A 543 -6.03 -2.59 2.01
C ILE A 543 -6.79 -3.92 2.02
N MET A 544 -6.25 -4.93 2.70
CA MET A 544 -6.86 -6.27 2.72
C MET A 544 -8.21 -6.29 3.46
N ILE A 545 -8.41 -5.43 4.47
CA ILE A 545 -9.66 -5.31 5.24
C ILE A 545 -10.72 -4.59 4.40
N ASN A 546 -10.33 -3.54 3.68
CA ASN A 546 -11.21 -2.86 2.73
C ASN A 546 -11.69 -3.82 1.62
N TYR A 547 -10.78 -4.56 0.99
CA TYR A 547 -11.12 -5.57 -0.03
C TYR A 547 -11.88 -6.77 0.56
N ALA A 548 -11.73 -7.04 1.86
CA ALA A 548 -12.57 -8.00 2.56
C ALA A 548 -14.01 -7.52 2.78
N GLN A 549 -14.33 -6.27 2.46
CA GLN A 549 -15.60 -5.60 2.81
C GLN A 549 -15.83 -5.54 4.32
N ARG A 550 -14.74 -5.44 5.10
CA ARG A 550 -14.74 -5.42 6.58
C ARG A 550 -14.48 -4.02 7.17
N GLY A 551 -14.82 -2.97 6.44
CA GLY A 551 -14.78 -1.57 6.88
C GLY A 551 -13.83 -0.75 6.03
N LEU A 552 -13.52 0.45 6.52
CA LEU A 552 -12.56 1.40 5.93
C LEU A 552 -12.95 1.92 4.55
N SER A 553 -12.59 3.17 4.25
CA SER A 553 -12.69 3.72 2.90
C SER A 553 -11.53 3.29 2.00
N TYR A 554 -11.74 3.44 0.70
CA TYR A 554 -10.64 3.51 -0.26
C TYR A 554 -10.03 4.91 -0.17
N ASP A 555 -8.92 5.03 0.56
CA ASP A 555 -8.28 6.32 0.85
C ASP A 555 -7.09 6.64 -0.07
N ASN A 556 -6.94 5.88 -1.14
CA ASN A 556 -5.86 6.06 -2.08
C ASN A 556 -6.32 6.99 -3.21
N GLU A 557 -5.42 7.34 -4.12
CA GLU A 557 -5.74 8.23 -5.25
C GLU A 557 -6.20 9.66 -4.84
N GLY A 558 -5.82 10.12 -3.64
CA GLY A 558 -6.00 11.49 -3.17
C GLY A 558 -7.31 11.80 -2.44
N GLN A 559 -7.99 10.77 -1.94
CA GLN A 559 -9.18 10.93 -1.10
C GLN A 559 -8.93 10.36 0.28
N ASN A 560 -9.52 10.93 1.33
CA ASN A 560 -9.66 10.21 2.60
C ASN A 560 -11.15 10.23 2.98
N ARG A 561 -11.72 9.09 3.38
CA ARG A 561 -13.13 8.95 3.77
C ARG A 561 -14.12 9.37 2.69
N ASN A 562 -13.77 9.09 1.44
CA ASN A 562 -14.48 9.53 0.23
C ASN A 562 -14.59 11.07 0.13
N ILE A 563 -13.61 11.79 0.69
CA ILE A 563 -13.51 13.25 0.64
C ILE A 563 -12.26 13.63 -0.17
N PRO A 564 -12.39 14.45 -1.24
CA PRO A 564 -11.26 14.85 -2.07
C PRO A 564 -10.31 15.80 -1.34
N LEU A 565 -8.99 15.56 -1.43
CA LEU A 565 -7.96 16.32 -0.69
C LEU A 565 -7.23 17.38 -1.53
N ALA A 566 -7.64 17.59 -2.78
CA ALA A 566 -7.03 18.57 -3.67
C ALA A 566 -7.12 20.02 -3.14
N TYR A 567 -8.14 20.29 -2.31
CA TYR A 567 -8.42 21.62 -1.77
C TYR A 567 -8.26 21.61 -0.25
N GLY A 568 -7.49 22.57 0.29
CA GLY A 568 -7.24 22.68 1.72
C GLY A 568 -8.38 23.34 2.51
N ASP A 569 -9.26 24.09 1.84
CA ASP A 569 -10.39 24.75 2.46
C ASP A 569 -11.72 24.04 2.13
N MET A 570 -12.58 23.94 3.14
CA MET A 570 -13.85 23.22 3.05
C MET A 570 -14.82 23.87 2.03
N SER A 571 -14.81 25.20 1.89
CA SER A 571 -15.71 25.89 0.96
C SER A 571 -15.44 25.51 -0.50
N THR A 572 -14.18 25.56 -0.92
CA THR A 572 -13.76 25.14 -2.25
C THR A 572 -13.98 23.65 -2.45
N ARG A 573 -13.68 22.84 -1.43
CA ARG A 573 -13.95 21.40 -1.48
C ARG A 573 -15.42 21.09 -1.74
N ARG A 574 -16.35 21.79 -1.08
CA ARG A 574 -17.80 21.65 -1.30
C ARG A 574 -18.29 22.24 -2.62
N LYS A 575 -17.67 23.31 -3.12
CA LYS A 575 -17.94 23.81 -4.47
C LYS A 575 -17.56 22.78 -5.53
N SER A 576 -16.46 22.05 -5.31
CA SER A 576 -16.04 20.95 -6.18
C SER A 576 -16.96 19.74 -6.00
N ASP A 577 -17.27 19.37 -4.76
CA ASP A 577 -18.12 18.24 -4.41
C ASP A 577 -19.23 18.61 -3.40
N PRO A 578 -20.47 18.86 -3.87
CA PRO A 578 -21.59 19.20 -3.00
C PRO A 578 -21.93 18.13 -1.95
N ARG A 579 -21.47 16.88 -2.12
CA ARG A 579 -21.73 15.75 -1.20
C ARG A 579 -20.90 15.85 0.09
N VAL A 580 -19.80 16.63 0.07
CA VAL A 580 -18.93 16.80 1.24
C VAL A 580 -19.73 17.41 2.40
N PRO A 581 -19.76 16.77 3.59
CA PRO A 581 -20.53 17.26 4.74
C PRO A 581 -20.13 18.68 5.16
N GLU A 582 -21.10 19.45 5.66
CA GLU A 582 -20.84 20.76 6.28
C GLU A 582 -20.24 20.60 7.68
N ASP A 583 -19.01 20.12 7.75
CA ASP A 583 -18.21 20.10 8.97
C ASP A 583 -16.87 20.80 8.71
N PRO A 584 -16.62 21.99 9.31
CA PRO A 584 -15.38 22.72 9.15
C PRO A 584 -14.15 21.95 9.66
N ASP A 585 -14.34 21.00 10.57
CA ASP A 585 -13.26 20.21 11.18
C ASP A 585 -13.07 18.85 10.47
N LEU A 586 -13.74 18.63 9.33
CA LEU A 586 -13.57 17.43 8.52
C LEU A 586 -12.33 17.55 7.64
N LEU A 587 -11.25 16.87 8.05
CA LEU A 587 -9.99 16.77 7.31
C LEU A 587 -9.49 18.15 6.82
N PRO A 588 -9.26 19.14 7.71
CA PRO A 588 -8.77 20.44 7.28
C PRO A 588 -7.40 20.32 6.61
N GLY A 589 -7.12 21.21 5.66
CA GLY A 589 -5.88 21.19 4.88
C GLY A 589 -5.83 20.06 3.83
N ILE A 590 -4.63 19.83 3.31
CA ILE A 590 -4.36 18.90 2.18
C ILE A 590 -3.62 17.62 2.60
N ARG A 591 -3.41 17.42 3.90
CA ARG A 591 -2.76 16.19 4.40
C ARG A 591 -3.57 14.98 3.99
N ASP A 592 -2.87 13.94 3.58
CA ASP A 592 -3.44 12.69 3.09
C ASP A 592 -2.78 11.54 3.86
N VAL A 593 -3.59 10.76 4.57
CA VAL A 593 -3.10 9.67 5.42
C VAL A 593 -2.51 8.51 4.60
N ALA A 594 -2.94 8.32 3.35
CA ALA A 594 -2.46 7.25 2.47
C ALA A 594 -1.30 7.70 1.56
N SER A 595 -1.00 9.00 1.54
CA SER A 595 0.06 9.55 0.69
C SER A 595 1.43 9.40 1.29
N VAL A 596 2.39 9.10 0.43
CA VAL A 596 3.80 9.37 0.65
C VAL A 596 3.99 10.90 0.68
N ASP A 597 4.79 11.38 1.62
CA ASP A 597 5.20 12.80 1.70
C ASP A 597 6.51 12.98 0.94
N GLY A 598 6.74 14.19 0.43
CA GLY A 598 8.00 14.53 -0.23
C GLY A 598 9.14 14.75 0.78
N ASP A 599 10.19 15.43 0.30
CA ASP A 599 11.32 15.77 1.16
C ASP A 599 10.86 16.70 2.29
N ASP A 600 11.55 16.63 3.44
CA ASP A 600 11.22 17.41 4.65
C ASP A 600 9.78 17.24 5.16
N GLU A 601 9.12 16.11 4.84
CA GLU A 601 7.76 15.78 5.25
C GLU A 601 6.70 16.73 4.66
N GLU A 602 6.96 17.31 3.48
CA GLU A 602 5.97 18.07 2.74
C GLU A 602 4.73 17.20 2.40
N PRO A 603 3.53 17.57 2.87
CA PRO A 603 2.37 16.72 2.73
C PRO A 603 1.95 16.49 1.27
N ALA A 604 1.71 15.24 0.91
CA ALA A 604 1.16 14.84 -0.39
C ALA A 604 2.00 15.23 -1.62
N THR A 605 3.33 15.30 -1.47
CA THR A 605 4.27 15.59 -2.55
C THR A 605 5.20 14.40 -2.91
N GLY A 606 4.98 13.21 -2.36
CA GLY A 606 5.82 12.02 -2.58
C GLY A 606 5.55 11.24 -3.87
N TYR A 607 5.35 11.93 -5.00
CA TYR A 607 4.98 11.29 -6.28
C TYR A 607 5.93 11.68 -7.42
N ILE A 608 6.01 10.86 -8.46
CA ILE A 608 6.88 11.10 -9.62
C ILE A 608 6.60 12.45 -10.30
N TRP A 609 5.33 12.88 -10.38
CA TRP A 609 5.00 14.19 -10.96
C TRP A 609 5.44 15.35 -10.08
N ASN A 610 5.45 15.20 -8.76
CA ASN A 610 5.94 16.23 -7.85
C ASN A 610 7.44 16.42 -8.06
N LYS A 611 8.21 15.33 -8.04
CA LYS A 611 9.66 15.37 -8.31
C LYS A 611 9.96 15.92 -9.71
N ALA A 612 9.16 15.59 -10.73
CA ALA A 612 9.29 16.17 -12.06
C ALA A 612 9.06 17.69 -12.07
N LEU A 613 7.99 18.17 -11.42
CA LEU A 613 7.69 19.61 -11.31
C LEU A 613 8.78 20.36 -10.53
N GLU A 614 9.29 19.78 -9.43
CA GLU A 614 10.41 20.32 -8.63
C GLU A 614 11.70 20.42 -9.46
N ALA A 615 11.94 19.47 -10.36
CA ALA A 615 13.04 19.49 -11.32
C ALA A 615 12.83 20.51 -12.48
N GLY A 616 11.74 21.29 -12.46
CA GLY A 616 11.41 22.29 -13.48
C GLY A 616 10.88 21.69 -14.79
N LEU A 617 10.48 20.42 -14.78
CA LEU A 617 9.94 19.74 -15.95
C LEU A 617 8.45 20.05 -16.13
N LYS A 618 8.00 20.01 -17.39
CA LYS A 618 6.58 20.14 -17.72
C LYS A 618 5.89 18.79 -17.55
N VAL A 619 4.78 18.76 -16.81
CA VAL A 619 3.96 17.57 -16.59
C VAL A 619 2.56 17.80 -17.12
N ARG A 620 1.95 16.79 -17.75
CA ARG A 620 0.53 16.79 -18.13
C ARG A 620 -0.14 15.50 -17.68
N ASN A 621 -1.32 15.62 -17.09
CA ASN A 621 -2.07 14.49 -16.55
C ASN A 621 -3.36 14.24 -17.34
N TYR A 622 -3.55 12.98 -17.74
CA TYR A 622 -4.76 12.46 -18.38
C TYR A 622 -5.31 11.31 -17.51
N GLY A 623 -6.10 11.68 -16.50
CA GLY A 623 -6.93 10.74 -15.74
C GLY A 623 -6.31 10.09 -14.50
N PHE A 624 -5.07 10.44 -14.09
CA PHE A 624 -4.53 9.96 -12.81
C PHE A 624 -5.17 10.72 -11.65
N TYR A 625 -5.49 10.01 -10.57
CA TYR A 625 -5.90 10.56 -9.27
C TYR A 625 -7.05 11.58 -9.42
N CYS A 626 -8.12 11.16 -10.11
CA CYS A 626 -9.36 11.91 -10.24
C CYS A 626 -10.43 11.36 -9.28
N ASP A 627 -11.47 12.15 -9.00
CA ASP A 627 -12.61 11.73 -8.19
C ASP A 627 -13.53 10.79 -8.98
N GLU A 628 -13.23 9.50 -8.90
CA GLU A 628 -13.88 8.46 -9.69
C GLU A 628 -15.30 8.14 -9.23
N GLU A 629 -15.64 8.37 -7.96
CA GLU A 629 -16.99 8.06 -7.45
C GLU A 629 -18.06 8.79 -8.26
N ARG A 630 -17.73 9.97 -8.80
CA ARG A 630 -18.61 10.81 -9.62
C ARG A 630 -19.16 10.14 -10.86
N TYR A 631 -18.43 9.19 -11.43
CA TYR A 631 -18.85 8.48 -12.64
C TYR A 631 -19.94 7.44 -12.34
N PHE A 632 -20.04 6.99 -11.09
CA PHE A 632 -20.96 5.95 -10.64
C PHE A 632 -22.12 6.49 -9.79
N LEU A 633 -22.25 7.81 -9.68
CA LEU A 633 -23.38 8.45 -9.01
C LEU A 633 -24.68 8.31 -9.82
N LYS A 634 -25.80 8.51 -9.13
CA LYS A 634 -27.10 8.59 -9.79
C LYS A 634 -27.14 9.84 -10.68
N HIS A 635 -27.85 9.76 -11.79
CA HIS A 635 -27.91 10.85 -12.78
C HIS A 635 -28.51 12.17 -12.24
N ASP A 636 -29.28 12.11 -11.16
CA ASP A 636 -29.87 13.27 -10.48
C ASP A 636 -28.96 13.83 -9.36
N ASP A 637 -27.84 13.18 -9.06
CA ASP A 637 -26.85 13.69 -8.11
C ASP A 637 -26.12 14.90 -8.71
N PRO A 638 -26.02 16.03 -7.98
CA PRO A 638 -25.36 17.23 -8.49
C PRO A 638 -23.86 17.06 -8.76
N ALA A 639 -23.21 16.03 -8.19
CA ALA A 639 -21.81 15.72 -8.45
C ALA A 639 -21.59 14.75 -9.61
N TYR A 640 -22.66 14.20 -10.22
CA TYR A 640 -22.57 13.23 -11.31
C TYR A 640 -21.92 13.84 -12.56
N VAL A 641 -20.95 13.13 -13.12
CA VAL A 641 -20.26 13.54 -14.34
C VAL A 641 -20.86 12.80 -15.53
N LYS A 642 -21.59 13.55 -16.35
CA LYS A 642 -22.19 13.00 -17.58
C LYS A 642 -21.10 12.72 -18.63
N PRO A 643 -20.99 11.48 -19.15
CA PRO A 643 -20.01 11.14 -20.17
C PRO A 643 -20.27 11.89 -21.49
N SER A 644 -19.21 12.30 -22.17
CA SER A 644 -19.26 12.91 -23.52
C SER A 644 -18.22 12.29 -24.45
N LYS A 645 -18.60 12.07 -25.72
CA LYS A 645 -17.68 11.62 -26.79
C LYS A 645 -16.69 12.69 -27.25
N GLN A 646 -17.03 13.97 -27.04
CA GLN A 646 -16.29 15.14 -27.52
C GLN A 646 -16.25 16.23 -26.42
N PRO A 647 -15.72 15.91 -25.23
CA PRO A 647 -15.90 16.73 -24.02
C PRO A 647 -15.37 18.15 -24.16
N PHE A 648 -14.23 18.35 -24.85
CA PHE A 648 -13.71 19.68 -25.16
C PHE A 648 -14.68 20.53 -25.99
N LYS A 649 -15.27 19.94 -27.04
CA LYS A 649 -16.22 20.62 -27.93
C LYS A 649 -17.52 20.94 -27.19
N ASP A 650 -17.99 20.00 -26.38
CA ASP A 650 -19.19 20.14 -25.57
C ASP A 650 -18.98 21.07 -24.36
N LYS A 651 -17.72 21.41 -24.06
CA LYS A 651 -17.29 22.16 -22.86
C LYS A 651 -17.73 21.48 -21.56
N LEU A 652 -17.70 20.15 -21.54
CA LEU A 652 -18.10 19.34 -20.39
C LEU A 652 -16.87 18.85 -19.64
N ILE A 653 -16.74 19.25 -18.38
CA ILE A 653 -15.69 18.75 -17.48
C ILE A 653 -15.93 17.25 -17.23
N GLN A 654 -14.91 16.45 -17.48
CA GLN A 654 -14.88 15.00 -17.28
C GLN A 654 -13.92 14.58 -16.17
N ALA A 655 -12.95 15.41 -15.76
CA ALA A 655 -11.99 15.08 -14.71
C ALA A 655 -11.99 16.09 -13.56
N TYR A 656 -11.95 15.57 -12.33
CA TYR A 656 -11.86 16.31 -11.08
C TYR A 656 -10.65 15.80 -10.29
N PRO A 657 -9.48 16.46 -10.38
CA PRO A 657 -8.26 15.97 -9.73
C PRO A 657 -8.37 16.00 -8.21
N ASN A 658 -7.84 14.97 -7.55
CA ASN A 658 -7.85 14.78 -6.10
C ASN A 658 -6.55 15.21 -5.40
N LYS A 659 -5.55 15.68 -6.15
CA LYS A 659 -4.26 16.15 -5.61
C LYS A 659 -4.00 17.62 -5.97
N PRO A 660 -3.47 18.44 -5.03
CA PRO A 660 -3.19 19.85 -5.28
C PRO A 660 -2.29 20.10 -6.50
N ALA A 661 -1.22 19.30 -6.65
CA ALA A 661 -0.28 19.41 -7.76
C ALA A 661 -0.92 19.12 -9.13
N LEU A 662 -2.00 18.34 -9.16
CA LEU A 662 -2.67 17.94 -10.40
C LEU A 662 -3.74 18.95 -10.87
N LEU A 663 -4.23 19.82 -9.98
CA LEU A 663 -5.31 20.78 -10.29
C LEU A 663 -5.06 21.64 -11.54
N LYS A 664 -3.81 22.04 -11.80
CA LYS A 664 -3.45 22.91 -12.93
C LYS A 664 -2.94 22.16 -14.15
N ILE A 665 -2.60 20.87 -14.01
CA ILE A 665 -1.94 20.09 -15.06
C ILE A 665 -2.78 18.93 -15.57
N THR A 666 -3.94 18.64 -14.97
CA THR A 666 -4.90 17.69 -15.53
C THR A 666 -5.67 18.30 -16.69
N ASP A 667 -5.86 17.52 -17.76
CA ASP A 667 -6.86 17.85 -18.77
C ASP A 667 -8.25 17.59 -18.19
N VAL A 668 -8.98 18.66 -17.89
CA VAL A 668 -10.32 18.62 -17.32
C VAL A 668 -11.35 17.97 -18.26
N TYR A 669 -11.04 17.83 -19.55
CA TYR A 669 -11.90 17.17 -20.52
C TYR A 669 -11.61 15.67 -20.67
N PHE A 670 -10.48 15.18 -20.15
CA PHE A 670 -10.16 13.76 -20.18
C PHE A 670 -10.97 13.01 -19.12
N HIS A 671 -11.53 11.86 -19.47
CA HIS A 671 -12.36 11.06 -18.56
C HIS A 671 -11.51 10.04 -17.79
N GLY A 672 -11.63 9.99 -16.46
CA GLY A 672 -10.87 9.09 -15.58
C GLY A 672 -11.35 7.63 -15.65
N TYR A 673 -11.25 6.89 -14.54
CA TYR A 673 -11.73 5.51 -14.45
C TYR A 673 -13.24 5.40 -14.62
N ASP A 674 -13.69 4.82 -15.72
CA ASP A 674 -15.09 4.45 -15.92
C ASP A 674 -15.17 3.34 -16.97
N ASN A 675 -15.62 2.16 -16.55
CA ASN A 675 -15.83 1.02 -17.43
C ASN A 675 -17.03 1.18 -18.39
N ASN A 676 -17.83 2.24 -18.25
CA ASN A 676 -18.84 2.57 -19.25
C ASN A 676 -18.25 3.32 -20.45
N TYR A 677 -17.11 3.99 -20.28
CA TYR A 677 -16.61 4.99 -21.22
C TYR A 677 -15.46 4.45 -22.07
N PRO A 678 -15.58 4.37 -23.42
CA PRO A 678 -14.54 3.86 -24.31
C PRO A 678 -13.15 4.51 -24.16
N ASP A 679 -12.10 3.69 -24.10
CA ASP A 679 -10.70 4.12 -24.17
C ASP A 679 -10.38 4.77 -25.52
N THR A 680 -11.03 4.36 -26.61
CA THR A 680 -10.93 5.08 -27.89
C THR A 680 -11.38 6.55 -27.77
N TRP A 681 -12.39 6.85 -26.93
CA TRP A 681 -12.81 8.24 -26.69
C TRP A 681 -11.81 8.99 -25.81
N ARG A 682 -11.23 8.32 -24.79
CA ARG A 682 -10.12 8.88 -24.01
C ARG A 682 -8.93 9.23 -24.91
N PHE A 683 -8.56 8.32 -25.80
CA PHE A 683 -7.52 8.54 -26.80
C PHE A 683 -7.86 9.71 -27.73
N ASN A 684 -9.10 9.88 -28.15
CA ASN A 684 -9.49 11.00 -29.01
C ASN A 684 -9.31 12.36 -28.32
N GLU A 685 -9.64 12.47 -27.03
CA GLU A 685 -9.37 13.70 -26.26
C GLU A 685 -7.87 13.93 -26.06
N PHE A 686 -7.10 12.89 -25.72
CA PHE A 686 -5.63 12.95 -25.68
C PHE A 686 -5.04 13.43 -27.01
N LYS A 687 -5.46 12.82 -28.13
CA LYS A 687 -5.02 13.15 -29.49
C LYS A 687 -5.35 14.60 -29.84
N ARG A 688 -6.53 15.10 -29.44
CA ARG A 688 -6.92 16.50 -29.67
C ARG A 688 -5.88 17.44 -29.07
N GLU A 689 -5.53 17.28 -27.81
CA GLU A 689 -4.53 18.15 -27.16
C GLU A 689 -3.11 17.87 -27.67
N PHE A 690 -2.76 16.61 -27.94
CA PHE A 690 -1.47 16.23 -28.51
C PHE A 690 -1.19 16.95 -29.83
N ASN A 691 -2.21 17.09 -30.69
CA ASN A 691 -2.07 17.85 -31.94
C ASN A 691 -1.74 19.33 -31.71
N GLU A 692 -2.13 19.93 -30.58
CA GLU A 692 -1.71 21.29 -30.20
C GLU A 692 -0.24 21.33 -29.76
N TYR A 693 0.26 20.27 -29.12
CA TYR A 693 1.70 20.13 -28.86
C TYR A 693 2.49 19.98 -30.16
N VAL A 694 2.00 19.22 -31.14
CA VAL A 694 2.63 19.12 -32.46
C VAL A 694 2.70 20.47 -33.15
N LYS A 695 1.61 21.26 -33.14
CA LYS A 695 1.58 22.61 -33.72
C LYS A 695 2.54 23.57 -33.02
N SER A 696 2.57 23.55 -31.69
CA SER A 696 3.44 24.42 -30.89
C SER A 696 4.90 23.93 -30.81
N LYS A 697 5.15 22.67 -31.20
CA LYS A 697 6.43 21.95 -31.07
C LYS A 697 6.91 21.83 -29.62
N VAL A 698 5.98 21.79 -28.67
CA VAL A 698 6.28 21.69 -27.23
C VAL A 698 5.44 20.59 -26.60
N LEU A 699 6.03 19.40 -26.44
CA LEU A 699 5.44 18.32 -25.65
C LEU A 699 5.92 18.41 -24.19
N PRO A 700 5.08 18.13 -23.17
CA PRO A 700 5.53 18.01 -21.78
C PRO A 700 6.58 16.91 -21.61
N ASN A 701 7.47 17.03 -20.62
CA ASN A 701 8.52 16.05 -20.35
C ASN A 701 7.96 14.75 -19.79
N LEU A 702 6.94 14.83 -18.93
CA LEU A 702 6.24 13.68 -18.36
C LEU A 702 4.75 13.80 -18.65
N VAL A 703 4.21 12.80 -19.33
CA VAL A 703 2.79 12.74 -19.70
C VAL A 703 2.21 11.48 -19.07
N LEU A 704 1.20 11.64 -18.21
CA LEU A 704 0.54 10.54 -17.49
C LEU A 704 -0.79 10.22 -18.18
N VAL A 705 -1.03 8.96 -18.55
CA VAL A 705 -2.25 8.56 -19.28
C VAL A 705 -2.88 7.31 -18.67
N ARG A 706 -4.18 7.36 -18.38
CA ARG A 706 -4.93 6.19 -17.92
C ARG A 706 -5.80 5.60 -19.03
N PHE A 707 -5.70 4.28 -19.22
CA PHE A 707 -6.60 3.49 -20.09
C PHE A 707 -7.13 2.29 -19.30
N PRO A 708 -8.30 2.42 -18.64
CA PRO A 708 -8.78 1.45 -17.66
C PRO A 708 -9.72 0.36 -18.23
N HIS A 709 -10.03 0.33 -19.53
CA HIS A 709 -11.03 -0.61 -20.03
C HIS A 709 -10.62 -2.08 -19.92
N ASP A 710 -9.36 -2.38 -19.66
CA ASP A 710 -8.95 -3.72 -19.30
C ASP A 710 -9.21 -4.07 -17.83
N HIS A 711 -9.92 -3.26 -17.04
CA HIS A 711 -10.50 -3.70 -15.77
C HIS A 711 -11.74 -4.59 -15.98
N PHE A 712 -12.45 -4.39 -17.10
CA PHE A 712 -13.82 -4.82 -17.45
C PHE A 712 -14.89 -4.63 -16.37
N GLY A 713 -16.08 -4.22 -16.83
CA GLY A 713 -17.24 -4.04 -15.99
C GLY A 713 -18.33 -3.27 -16.71
N SER A 714 -19.40 -2.93 -15.99
CA SER A 714 -20.48 -2.07 -16.47
C SER A 714 -21.12 -2.49 -17.81
N PHE A 715 -21.08 -3.76 -18.16
CA PHE A 715 -21.51 -4.28 -19.48
C PHE A 715 -22.95 -3.87 -19.87
N SER A 716 -23.88 -3.80 -18.91
CA SER A 716 -25.27 -3.43 -19.19
C SER A 716 -25.47 -1.95 -19.54
N THR A 717 -24.51 -1.10 -19.17
CA THR A 717 -24.58 0.36 -19.30
C THR A 717 -23.44 0.93 -20.15
N ALA A 718 -22.52 0.07 -20.61
CA ALA A 718 -21.37 0.46 -21.39
C ALA A 718 -21.77 1.16 -22.70
N LEU A 719 -21.05 2.22 -23.01
CA LEU A 719 -21.33 3.10 -24.14
C LEU A 719 -20.70 2.55 -25.43
N ALA A 720 -21.25 3.02 -26.55
CA ALA A 720 -20.81 2.67 -27.90
C ALA A 720 -20.77 1.17 -28.22
N GLY A 721 -21.56 0.34 -27.52
CA GLY A 721 -21.54 -1.10 -27.71
C GLY A 721 -20.25 -1.80 -27.26
N VAL A 722 -19.37 -1.13 -26.53
CA VAL A 722 -18.13 -1.70 -25.93
C VAL A 722 -18.48 -2.43 -24.63
N ASN A 723 -19.31 -3.47 -24.74
CA ASN A 723 -20.10 -4.01 -23.64
C ASN A 723 -19.83 -5.48 -23.30
N THR A 724 -18.66 -5.99 -23.68
CA THR A 724 -18.20 -7.35 -23.32
C THR A 724 -16.71 -7.31 -22.97
N PRO A 725 -16.18 -8.31 -22.23
CA PRO A 725 -14.76 -8.42 -21.94
C PRO A 725 -13.88 -8.33 -23.20
N LEU A 726 -14.26 -9.03 -24.27
CA LEU A 726 -13.52 -9.01 -25.54
C LEU A 726 -13.50 -7.62 -26.18
N ARG A 727 -14.62 -6.89 -26.14
CA ARG A 727 -14.73 -5.55 -26.73
C ARG A 727 -14.00 -4.50 -25.91
N GLN A 728 -14.14 -4.54 -24.58
CA GLN A 728 -13.41 -3.64 -23.68
C GLN A 728 -11.89 -3.88 -23.76
N MET A 729 -11.44 -5.14 -23.80
CA MET A 729 -10.02 -5.44 -24.02
C MET A 729 -9.53 -4.96 -25.41
N SER A 730 -10.32 -5.17 -26.45
CA SER A 730 -9.97 -4.71 -27.80
C SER A 730 -9.91 -3.19 -27.91
N ASP A 731 -10.80 -2.47 -27.24
CA ASP A 731 -10.84 -1.02 -27.20
C ASP A 731 -9.63 -0.44 -26.45
N ASN A 732 -9.27 -1.05 -25.32
CA ASN A 732 -8.03 -0.74 -24.59
C ASN A 732 -6.77 -1.00 -25.43
N ASP A 733 -6.69 -2.17 -26.07
CA ASP A 733 -5.61 -2.53 -27.00
C ASP A 733 -5.45 -1.52 -28.14
N PHE A 734 -6.56 -1.17 -28.77
CA PHE A 734 -6.57 -0.25 -29.88
C PHE A 734 -6.18 1.16 -29.45
N ALA A 735 -6.68 1.66 -28.32
CA ALA A 735 -6.33 2.98 -27.79
C ALA A 735 -4.83 3.11 -27.49
N LEU A 736 -4.21 2.09 -26.88
CA LEU A 736 -2.76 2.05 -26.67
C LEU A 736 -1.99 2.02 -27.99
N GLY A 737 -2.40 1.16 -28.94
CA GLY A 737 -1.79 1.12 -30.27
C GLY A 737 -1.87 2.46 -31.01
N LYS A 738 -3.02 3.14 -30.95
CA LYS A 738 -3.24 4.46 -31.53
C LYS A 738 -2.37 5.53 -30.90
N LEU A 739 -2.10 5.45 -29.59
CA LEU A 739 -1.16 6.34 -28.90
C LEU A 739 0.27 6.13 -29.44
N VAL A 740 0.73 4.89 -29.57
CA VAL A 740 2.07 4.59 -30.12
C VAL A 740 2.20 5.06 -31.58
N GLU A 741 1.18 4.82 -32.40
CA GLU A 741 1.12 5.29 -33.79
C GLU A 741 1.22 6.82 -33.86
N LEU A 742 0.38 7.53 -33.09
CA LEU A 742 0.34 9.00 -33.07
C LEU A 742 1.69 9.62 -32.74
N VAL A 743 2.40 9.06 -31.76
CA VAL A 743 3.74 9.53 -31.37
C VAL A 743 4.77 9.20 -32.44
N SER A 744 4.73 8.00 -33.03
CA SER A 744 5.67 7.57 -34.08
C SER A 744 5.57 8.40 -35.36
N GLU A 745 4.38 8.96 -35.65
CA GLU A 745 4.13 9.83 -36.79
C GLU A 745 4.39 11.33 -36.48
N SER A 746 4.76 11.65 -35.23
CA SER A 746 4.93 13.03 -34.77
C SER A 746 6.37 13.54 -34.87
N PRO A 747 6.60 14.87 -34.82
CA PRO A 747 7.94 15.45 -34.69
C PRO A 747 8.68 15.06 -33.40
N PHE A 748 8.01 14.45 -32.43
CA PHE A 748 8.60 14.07 -31.13
C PHE A 748 9.14 12.63 -31.11
N LYS A 749 8.94 11.85 -32.18
CA LYS A 749 9.21 10.40 -32.23
C LYS A 749 10.64 10.03 -31.78
N ASP A 750 11.65 10.81 -32.15
CA ASP A 750 13.06 10.48 -31.89
C ASP A 750 13.51 10.82 -30.46
N SER A 751 12.61 11.35 -29.63
CA SER A 751 12.88 11.81 -28.27
C SER A 751 11.81 11.42 -27.24
N THR A 752 10.83 10.59 -27.63
CA THR A 752 9.72 10.19 -26.78
C THR A 752 9.74 8.69 -26.50
N LEU A 753 9.75 8.32 -25.23
CA LEU A 753 9.56 6.94 -24.79
C LEU A 753 8.14 6.74 -24.28
N ILE A 754 7.51 5.63 -24.66
CA ILE A 754 6.20 5.19 -24.15
C ILE A 754 6.42 3.95 -23.31
N ILE A 755 5.95 3.98 -22.06
CA ILE A 755 5.96 2.84 -21.15
C ILE A 755 4.53 2.63 -20.67
N ALA A 756 3.98 1.43 -20.89
CA ALA A 756 2.66 1.03 -20.42
C ALA A 756 2.77 -0.17 -19.48
N ILE A 757 2.18 -0.05 -18.29
CA ILE A 757 2.08 -1.12 -17.29
C ILE A 757 0.65 -1.18 -16.74
N GLU A 758 0.34 -2.26 -16.03
CA GLU A 758 -0.83 -2.31 -15.15
C GLU A 758 -0.49 -1.66 -13.79
N ASP A 759 -1.50 -1.19 -13.06
CA ASP A 759 -1.34 -0.81 -11.65
C ASP A 759 -1.15 -2.05 -10.74
N ASP A 760 -1.82 -3.15 -11.08
CA ASP A 760 -1.71 -4.46 -10.45
C ASP A 760 -2.16 -5.61 -11.38
N ALA A 761 -2.02 -6.87 -10.93
CA ALA A 761 -2.33 -8.07 -11.72
C ALA A 761 -3.51 -8.91 -11.15
N GLN A 762 -4.34 -8.33 -10.28
CA GLN A 762 -5.25 -9.07 -9.40
C GLN A 762 -6.35 -9.88 -10.11
N ASP A 763 -6.74 -9.45 -11.32
CA ASP A 763 -7.89 -9.95 -12.08
C ASP A 763 -7.48 -10.94 -13.19
N GLY A 764 -6.55 -11.84 -12.85
CA GLY A 764 -6.13 -12.92 -13.72
C GLY A 764 -5.32 -14.03 -13.05
N GLY A 765 -5.32 -15.20 -13.68
CA GLY A 765 -4.41 -16.29 -13.35
C GLY A 765 -3.09 -16.16 -14.11
N ASP A 766 -2.00 -16.53 -13.47
CA ASP A 766 -0.67 -16.60 -14.06
C ASP A 766 0.08 -17.81 -13.53
N HIS A 767 0.83 -18.48 -14.40
CA HIS A 767 1.54 -19.70 -14.03
C HIS A 767 2.81 -19.44 -13.21
N VAL A 768 3.39 -18.25 -13.28
CA VAL A 768 4.61 -17.87 -12.54
C VAL A 768 4.26 -17.18 -11.22
N SER A 769 3.44 -16.13 -11.29
CA SER A 769 3.15 -15.31 -10.11
C SER A 769 1.85 -14.52 -10.26
N ALA A 770 1.06 -14.45 -9.18
CA ALA A 770 -0.10 -13.56 -9.04
C ALA A 770 0.23 -12.05 -9.10
N HIS A 771 1.49 -11.69 -9.28
CA HIS A 771 1.97 -10.33 -9.49
C HIS A 771 2.52 -10.13 -10.91
N ARG A 772 2.66 -11.19 -11.72
CA ARG A 772 3.27 -11.09 -13.04
C ARG A 772 2.29 -10.46 -14.03
N SER A 773 2.78 -9.47 -14.73
CA SER A 773 1.97 -8.53 -15.49
C SER A 773 2.69 -8.08 -16.76
N LEU A 774 2.09 -7.14 -17.48
CA LEU A 774 2.62 -6.60 -18.72
C LEU A 774 3.51 -5.37 -18.45
N CYS A 775 4.63 -5.30 -19.15
CA CYS A 775 5.36 -4.06 -19.36
C CYS A 775 5.61 -3.91 -20.86
N LEU A 776 4.89 -2.97 -21.48
CA LEU A 776 4.98 -2.70 -22.91
C LEU A 776 5.73 -1.40 -23.11
N VAL A 777 6.80 -1.47 -23.91
CA VAL A 777 7.69 -0.33 -24.15
C VAL A 777 7.82 -0.08 -25.64
N ALA A 778 7.62 1.17 -26.06
CA ALA A 778 7.74 1.60 -27.44
C ALA A 778 8.44 2.96 -27.52
N GLY A 779 9.32 3.14 -28.51
CA GLY A 779 10.05 4.38 -28.68
C GLY A 779 11.36 4.19 -29.44
N PRO A 780 12.13 5.28 -29.62
CA PRO A 780 13.47 5.20 -30.17
C PRO A 780 14.38 4.50 -29.14
N TYR A 781 15.46 3.89 -29.61
CA TYR A 781 16.46 3.20 -28.78
C TYR A 781 15.95 1.98 -28.01
N ILE A 782 14.74 1.52 -28.26
CA ILE A 782 14.26 0.25 -27.71
C ILE A 782 14.69 -0.88 -28.65
N LYS A 783 15.28 -1.92 -28.06
CA LYS A 783 15.65 -3.14 -28.79
C LYS A 783 14.45 -3.68 -29.56
N LYS A 784 14.74 -4.28 -30.71
CA LYS A 784 13.72 -4.84 -31.60
C LYS A 784 13.74 -6.36 -31.55
N ASN A 785 12.57 -6.98 -31.57
CA ASN A 785 12.39 -8.43 -31.58
C ASN A 785 13.23 -9.18 -30.53
N THR A 786 13.34 -8.62 -29.32
CA THR A 786 14.23 -9.15 -28.28
C THR A 786 13.44 -9.63 -27.06
N LEU A 787 13.79 -10.81 -26.54
CA LEU A 787 13.29 -11.30 -25.25
C LEU A 787 14.13 -10.76 -24.10
N ILE A 788 13.48 -10.20 -23.10
CA ILE A 788 14.07 -9.74 -21.84
C ILE A 788 13.44 -10.53 -20.69
N SER A 789 14.18 -11.51 -20.16
CA SER A 789 13.76 -12.30 -19.00
C SER A 789 14.33 -11.81 -17.67
N THR A 790 15.03 -10.67 -17.70
CA THR A 790 15.44 -9.96 -16.50
C THR A 790 14.21 -9.63 -15.68
N ARG A 791 14.28 -9.95 -14.38
CA ARG A 791 13.19 -9.66 -13.46
C ARG A 791 13.12 -8.16 -13.20
N TYR A 792 12.04 -7.55 -13.63
CA TYR A 792 11.74 -6.14 -13.36
C TYR A 792 10.43 -5.99 -12.60
N THR A 793 10.28 -4.86 -11.93
CA THR A 793 9.05 -4.49 -11.23
C THR A 793 8.64 -3.07 -11.56
N THR A 794 7.44 -2.67 -11.12
CA THR A 794 6.96 -1.28 -11.16
C THR A 794 8.02 -0.27 -10.70
N VAL A 795 8.80 -0.61 -9.67
CA VAL A 795 9.86 0.27 -9.13
C VAL A 795 10.99 0.48 -10.13
N ASN A 796 11.35 -0.53 -10.93
CA ASN A 796 12.36 -0.38 -11.99
C ASN A 796 11.88 0.54 -13.12
N VAL A 797 10.58 0.55 -13.41
CA VAL A 797 9.98 1.49 -14.37
C VAL A 797 10.14 2.92 -13.88
N LEU A 798 9.74 3.20 -12.63
CA LEU A 798 9.90 4.54 -12.04
C LEU A 798 11.37 4.99 -12.02
N LYS A 799 12.29 4.10 -11.60
CA LYS A 799 13.72 4.36 -11.64
C LYS A 799 14.23 4.71 -13.05
N THR A 800 13.71 4.04 -14.06
CA THR A 800 14.06 4.31 -15.46
C THR A 800 13.57 5.68 -15.91
N ILE A 801 12.32 6.03 -15.56
CA ILE A 801 11.74 7.36 -15.83
C ILE A 801 12.56 8.46 -15.16
N GLU A 802 12.88 8.28 -13.87
CA GLU A 802 13.66 9.22 -13.08
C GLU A 802 15.02 9.51 -13.73
N ILE A 803 15.77 8.46 -14.04
CA ILE A 803 17.12 8.63 -14.56
C ILE A 803 17.08 9.24 -15.96
N LEU A 804 16.16 8.85 -16.84
CA LEU A 804 16.07 9.39 -18.19
C LEU A 804 15.66 10.88 -18.22
N LEU A 805 14.77 11.30 -17.33
CA LEU A 805 14.33 12.69 -17.22
C LEU A 805 15.17 13.53 -16.24
N ASN A 806 16.18 12.93 -15.61
CA ASN A 806 17.02 13.57 -14.58
C ASN A 806 16.20 14.09 -13.39
N ILE A 807 15.23 13.31 -12.95
CA ILE A 807 14.42 13.53 -11.76
C ILE A 807 15.12 12.84 -10.58
N PRO A 808 15.19 13.47 -9.39
CA PRO A 808 15.71 12.80 -8.20
C PRO A 808 14.82 11.63 -7.78
N PRO A 809 15.35 10.63 -7.06
CA PRO A 809 14.55 9.54 -6.51
C PRO A 809 13.36 10.06 -5.69
N ILE A 810 12.23 9.36 -5.80
CA ILE A 810 11.03 9.64 -5.00
C ILE A 810 11.25 9.18 -3.56
N GLY A 811 11.83 7.99 -3.37
CA GLY A 811 11.99 7.36 -2.08
C GLY A 811 13.10 6.32 -2.04
N LEU A 812 13.09 5.50 -0.99
CA LEU A 812 14.14 4.52 -0.72
C LEU A 812 14.16 3.39 -1.76
N ASN A 813 12.99 2.95 -2.25
CA ASN A 813 12.85 1.78 -3.10
C ASN A 813 13.40 2.03 -4.51
N ASP A 814 12.99 3.11 -5.16
CA ASP A 814 13.44 3.54 -6.48
C ASP A 814 14.91 4.02 -6.47
N ALA A 815 15.34 4.72 -5.42
CA ALA A 815 16.75 5.09 -5.25
C ALA A 815 17.69 3.87 -5.27
N LEU A 816 17.24 2.74 -4.72
CA LEU A 816 17.98 1.49 -4.59
C LEU A 816 17.71 0.48 -5.71
N ALA A 817 16.76 0.79 -6.61
CA ALA A 817 16.49 -0.02 -7.79
C ALA A 817 17.51 0.27 -8.90
N LYS A 818 17.64 -0.69 -9.81
CA LYS A 818 18.36 -0.49 -11.07
C LYS A 818 17.41 -0.05 -12.18
N PRO A 819 17.84 0.85 -13.09
CA PRO A 819 17.10 1.10 -14.32
C PRO A 819 17.02 -0.15 -15.22
N MET A 820 16.06 -0.16 -16.14
CA MET A 820 15.82 -1.26 -17.08
C MET A 820 16.79 -1.21 -18.28
N ASP A 821 18.10 -1.21 -18.04
CA ASP A 821 19.13 -0.88 -19.04
C ASP A 821 19.14 -1.81 -20.26
N ASP A 822 18.83 -3.08 -20.04
CA ASP A 822 18.94 -4.12 -21.06
C ASP A 822 17.81 -4.09 -22.10
N ILE A 823 16.80 -3.22 -21.95
CA ILE A 823 15.78 -2.99 -22.98
C ILE A 823 16.27 -2.06 -24.10
N PHE A 824 17.36 -1.32 -23.87
CA PHE A 824 17.83 -0.28 -24.78
C PHE A 824 18.94 -0.73 -25.74
N ASP A 825 18.97 -0.13 -26.93
CA ASP A 825 20.05 -0.18 -27.92
C ASP A 825 20.28 1.20 -28.53
N ILE A 826 21.43 1.80 -28.25
CA ILE A 826 21.78 3.16 -28.67
C ILE A 826 21.94 3.33 -30.19
N ASN A 827 22.05 2.23 -30.94
CA ASN A 827 22.23 2.24 -32.39
C ASN A 827 20.90 2.23 -33.15
N ILE A 828 19.78 1.97 -32.49
CA ILE A 828 18.44 1.93 -33.08
C ILE A 828 17.75 3.25 -32.74
N SER A 829 17.40 4.09 -33.71
CA SER A 829 16.68 5.34 -33.42
C SER A 829 15.35 5.49 -34.14
N ASP A 830 15.13 4.80 -35.26
CA ASP A 830 13.90 4.93 -36.03
C ASP A 830 12.93 3.77 -35.74
N TYR A 831 11.66 4.12 -35.57
CA TYR A 831 10.57 3.17 -35.50
C TYR A 831 9.33 3.77 -36.18
N ASN A 832 8.72 2.99 -37.06
CA ASN A 832 7.41 3.30 -37.61
C ASN A 832 6.42 2.30 -37.01
N TYR A 833 5.31 2.80 -36.47
CA TYR A 833 4.29 1.95 -35.88
C TYR A 833 2.93 2.30 -36.47
N LYS A 834 2.16 1.27 -36.85
CA LYS A 834 0.77 1.42 -37.29
C LYS A 834 -0.12 0.58 -36.38
N ALA A 835 -1.14 1.18 -35.77
CA ALA A 835 -2.06 0.44 -34.95
C ALA A 835 -2.94 -0.48 -35.80
N ASP A 836 -3.13 -1.70 -35.34
CA ASP A 836 -4.03 -2.65 -35.96
C ASP A 836 -5.42 -2.51 -35.32
N ILE A 837 -6.49 -2.53 -36.11
CA ILE A 837 -7.86 -2.44 -35.59
C ILE A 837 -8.34 -3.87 -35.26
N PRO A 838 -8.64 -4.19 -33.99
CA PRO A 838 -9.23 -5.48 -33.67
C PRO A 838 -10.58 -5.62 -34.37
N LYS A 839 -10.76 -6.71 -35.14
CA LYS A 839 -11.94 -6.89 -36.00
C LYS A 839 -13.28 -6.82 -35.24
N ILE A 840 -13.28 -7.20 -33.97
CA ILE A 840 -14.48 -7.17 -33.13
C ILE A 840 -14.99 -5.75 -32.86
N LEU A 841 -14.13 -4.72 -32.96
CA LEU A 841 -14.55 -3.33 -32.76
C LEU A 841 -15.45 -2.82 -33.89
N TYR A 842 -15.41 -3.41 -35.09
CA TYR A 842 -16.37 -3.08 -36.16
C TYR A 842 -17.82 -3.48 -35.81
N GLN A 843 -18.04 -4.22 -34.72
CA GLN A 843 -19.37 -4.57 -34.20
C GLN A 843 -19.82 -3.64 -33.05
N THR A 844 -19.15 -2.49 -32.91
CA THR A 844 -19.42 -1.46 -31.91
C THR A 844 -19.86 -0.17 -32.63
N ASP A 845 -20.31 0.83 -31.87
CA ASP A 845 -20.68 2.14 -32.40
C ASP A 845 -19.48 3.13 -32.36
N LEU A 846 -18.25 2.62 -32.30
CA LEU A 846 -17.03 3.42 -32.35
C LEU A 846 -16.80 3.96 -33.77
N GLU A 847 -16.26 5.18 -33.86
CA GLU A 847 -15.89 5.81 -35.14
C GLU A 847 -14.54 5.24 -35.61
N LEU A 848 -14.58 4.19 -36.44
CA LEU A 848 -13.41 3.48 -36.97
C LEU A 848 -13.20 3.77 -38.46
N PRO A 849 -11.95 3.83 -38.95
CA PRO A 849 -11.68 3.94 -40.39
C PRO A 849 -12.09 2.64 -41.11
N LEU A 850 -12.62 2.82 -42.32
CA LEU A 850 -13.09 1.74 -43.21
C LEU A 850 -11.95 0.96 -43.86
#